data_AF-G1PTH9-F1
#
_entry.id   AF-G1PTH9-F1
#
_cell.length_a   1.000
_cell.length_b   1.000
_cell.length_c   1.000
_cell.angle_alpha   90.00
_cell.angle_beta   90.00
_cell.angle_gamma   90.00
#
_symmetry.space_group_name_H-M   'P 1'
#
loop_
_entity.id
_entity.type
_entity.pdbx_description
1 polymer ?
#
loop_
_entity_poly.entity_id
_entity_poly.type
_entity_poly.pdbx_seq_one_letter_code
_entity_poly.pdbx_strand_id
1 'polypeptide(L)'
;VGFPPLPLQLLNSLSVNPDAKCKYGLYFRDGKRKVDYVLVYHHKRGSGSRTLARRVLQNDAALGARSVRQDQPLPGKGSPGGAGRQEPPMDFHEDDKRFRREEYEGNLLEAGLELERDEELEIHGVGFVKIHAWNVLCREAEFLKLKMPTKKMYHINETRGLLKKINSVLQKITDPIQPRVAEHRAQTMKRLSYPFSREKQHLFDLSDKDSFFDSKTRSTIVYEILKRTTCTKAKYSMGITSLLANGVYSAAYPLHDGEYEGEDVEFNDRKLLYEEWASYGVFYKYQPIDLVRKYFGEKIGLYFAWLGVYTQMLIPASIVGVIVFLYGCATVNENIPSMEMCDQSHNITMCPLCDKTCSYWKMSSACATARASHLFDNPATVFFSVFMALWAATFMEHWKRKQMRLNYRWDLTGFEEEEEAVKDHPRAEYEARVLEKSLRKESKNKEKHRNTPEESTNKWKQRVKTAMAGVKLTDKVKLTWRDRFPAYFTNLMSIVFMIAVTFAIVLGVIIYRISTAAALAMNSSPSVRSNIRVTVTATAVIINLVVIILLDEVYGCVARWLTKIEVPKTEKSFEERLIFKAFLLKFVNSYTPIFYVAFFKGRFVGRPGDYVYIFRSFRMEECAPGGCLMELCIQLSIIMLGKQLIQNNLFEIGIPKMKKFIRYLRLKRQSPADHDEHMKRKQRYEADFTLEPFGGLTPEYMEMIIQFGFVTLFVASFPLAPLFALLNNIIEIRLDAKKFVTELRRPVAVRAKDIGIWYNILRGIGKLAVIIN
;
A
#
# COMPACT_ATOMS: atom_id res chain seq x y z
N VAL A 1 -36.37 -72.12 -0.86
CA VAL A 1 -36.24 -72.96 -2.07
C VAL A 1 -35.32 -72.24 -3.05
N GLY A 2 -34.23 -72.90 -3.47
CA GLY A 2 -33.69 -72.79 -4.84
C GLY A 2 -32.69 -71.68 -5.16
N PHE A 3 -31.48 -72.11 -5.54
CA PHE A 3 -30.29 -71.38 -6.04
C PHE A 3 -30.35 -71.18 -7.61
N PRO A 4 -29.32 -70.62 -8.32
CA PRO A 4 -29.36 -69.60 -9.41
C PRO A 4 -29.18 -70.21 -10.85
N PRO A 5 -28.78 -69.50 -11.97
CA PRO A 5 -27.41 -68.93 -12.22
C PRO A 5 -27.24 -67.67 -13.16
N LEU A 6 -26.16 -66.87 -12.92
CA LEU A 6 -25.12 -66.19 -13.80
C LEU A 6 -25.44 -65.55 -15.19
N PRO A 7 -24.52 -64.78 -15.85
CA PRO A 7 -23.46 -63.84 -15.40
C PRO A 7 -23.42 -62.50 -16.22
N LEU A 8 -22.75 -61.45 -15.73
CA LEU A 8 -21.77 -60.69 -16.53
C LEU A 8 -20.87 -59.81 -15.65
N GLN A 9 -19.61 -60.21 -15.54
CA GLN A 9 -18.50 -59.31 -15.24
C GLN A 9 -18.27 -58.41 -16.47
N LEU A 10 -18.18 -57.11 -16.27
CA LEU A 10 -17.30 -56.29 -17.09
C LEU A 10 -16.77 -55.10 -16.29
N LEU A 11 -15.44 -55.10 -16.20
CA LEU A 11 -14.55 -54.06 -15.73
C LEU A 11 -15.10 -52.65 -15.86
N ASN A 12 -15.04 -51.90 -14.76
CA ASN A 12 -14.61 -50.51 -14.81
C ASN A 12 -13.80 -50.19 -13.55
N SER A 13 -12.52 -50.55 -13.63
CA SER A 13 -11.45 -49.86 -12.93
C SER A 13 -11.34 -48.43 -13.48
N LEU A 14 -12.30 -47.58 -13.15
CA LEU A 14 -12.07 -46.14 -13.16
C LEU A 14 -11.17 -45.85 -11.98
N SER A 15 -9.87 -45.75 -12.26
CA SER A 15 -8.90 -45.12 -11.36
C SER A 15 -9.54 -43.85 -10.82
N VAL A 16 -9.87 -43.84 -9.53
CA VAL A 16 -10.17 -42.62 -8.79
C VAL A 16 -8.96 -41.72 -9.02
N ASN A 17 -9.16 -40.62 -9.72
CA ASN A 17 -8.12 -39.64 -9.96
C ASN A 17 -7.52 -39.27 -8.60
N PRO A 18 -6.21 -39.50 -8.36
CA PRO A 18 -5.59 -39.21 -7.07
C PRO A 18 -5.73 -37.71 -6.70
N ASP A 19 -5.92 -36.86 -7.70
CA ASP A 19 -6.15 -35.42 -7.54
C ASP A 19 -7.54 -35.04 -7.01
N ALA A 20 -8.53 -35.94 -7.08
CA ALA A 20 -9.89 -35.67 -6.57
C ALA A 20 -9.94 -35.56 -5.03
N LYS A 21 -8.91 -36.06 -4.33
CA LYS A 21 -8.74 -35.91 -2.87
C LYS A 21 -7.75 -34.80 -2.49
N CYS A 22 -7.09 -34.16 -3.46
CA CYS A 22 -6.16 -33.08 -3.18
C CYS A 22 -7.00 -31.83 -2.86
N LYS A 23 -7.07 -31.44 -1.58
CA LYS A 23 -7.73 -30.21 -1.12
C LYS A 23 -7.15 -28.99 -1.85
N TYR A 24 -7.70 -28.69 -3.03
CA TYR A 24 -7.39 -27.62 -3.97
C TYR A 24 -6.09 -26.84 -3.65
N GLY A 25 -4.90 -27.41 -3.78
CA GLY A 25 -3.63 -26.68 -3.65
C GLY A 25 -3.31 -25.94 -2.33
N LEU A 26 -4.09 -26.15 -1.25
CA LEU A 26 -3.76 -25.65 0.11
C LEU A 26 -2.82 -26.59 0.86
N TYR A 27 -2.76 -27.84 0.41
CA TYR A 27 -1.91 -28.88 0.94
C TYR A 27 -0.96 -29.36 -0.16
N PHE A 28 0.10 -30.06 0.25
CA PHE A 28 0.97 -30.81 -0.64
C PHE A 28 0.17 -31.89 -1.38
N ARG A 29 0.76 -32.51 -2.41
CA ARG A 29 0.10 -33.62 -3.16
C ARG A 29 -0.35 -34.78 -2.25
N ASP A 30 0.24 -34.90 -1.05
CA ASP A 30 -0.12 -35.89 -0.03
C ASP A 30 -1.41 -35.58 0.75
N GLY A 31 -1.97 -34.38 0.63
CA GLY A 31 -3.18 -33.92 1.32
C GLY A 31 -3.04 -33.76 2.84
N LYS A 32 -1.83 -33.93 3.40
CA LYS A 32 -1.57 -33.86 4.85
C LYS A 32 -0.82 -32.61 5.25
N ARG A 33 0.16 -32.17 4.45
CA ARG A 33 1.01 -31.03 4.80
C ARG A 33 0.44 -29.75 4.24
N LYS A 34 0.07 -28.80 5.11
CA LYS A 34 -0.43 -27.49 4.71
C LYS A 34 0.69 -26.62 4.13
N VAL A 35 0.44 -25.97 3.00
CA VAL A 35 1.37 -25.02 2.37
C VAL A 35 1.40 -23.72 3.17
N ASP A 36 2.57 -23.34 3.66
CA ASP A 36 2.77 -22.15 4.48
C ASP A 36 3.24 -20.94 3.66
N TYR A 37 3.98 -21.20 2.58
CA TYR A 37 4.58 -20.16 1.74
C TYR A 37 4.82 -20.67 0.32
N VAL A 38 4.82 -19.76 -0.67
CA VAL A 38 5.07 -20.10 -2.08
C VAL A 38 6.15 -19.19 -2.66
N LEU A 39 7.11 -19.78 -3.36
CA LEU A 39 8.09 -19.08 -4.20
C LEU A 39 7.75 -19.30 -5.68
N VAL A 40 7.89 -18.25 -6.48
CA VAL A 40 7.59 -18.28 -7.91
C VAL A 40 8.80 -17.80 -8.70
N TYR A 41 9.16 -18.52 -9.76
CA TYR A 41 10.19 -18.12 -10.70
C TYR A 41 9.70 -18.26 -12.14
N HIS A 42 10.29 -17.46 -13.04
CA HIS A 42 10.04 -17.59 -14.47
C HIS A 42 11.16 -18.42 -15.11
N HIS A 43 10.78 -19.33 -16.01
CA HIS A 43 11.71 -20.08 -16.85
C HIS A 43 11.53 -19.64 -18.31
N LYS A 44 12.61 -19.21 -18.96
CA LYS A 44 12.59 -19.03 -20.41
C LYS A 44 12.66 -20.40 -21.07
N ARG A 45 11.64 -20.75 -21.84
CA ARG A 45 11.65 -21.98 -22.65
C ARG A 45 12.80 -21.86 -23.66
N GLY A 46 13.79 -22.75 -23.56
CA GLY A 46 14.81 -22.89 -24.60
C GLY A 46 14.14 -23.20 -25.94
N SER A 47 14.48 -22.46 -26.99
CA SER A 47 13.91 -22.58 -28.34
C SER A 47 14.30 -23.90 -29.07
N GLY A 48 14.53 -24.99 -28.34
CA GLY A 48 15.10 -26.21 -28.90
C GLY A 48 14.75 -27.45 -28.10
N SER A 49 13.48 -27.82 -28.05
CA SER A 49 13.10 -29.21 -27.75
C SER A 49 11.72 -29.52 -28.31
N ARG A 50 11.67 -29.76 -29.63
CA ARG A 50 10.64 -30.64 -30.20
C ARG A 50 11.09 -32.06 -29.90
N THR A 51 10.67 -32.62 -28.77
CA THR A 51 10.86 -34.04 -28.48
C THR A 51 10.12 -34.87 -29.52
N LEU A 52 10.88 -35.70 -30.23
CA LEU A 52 10.41 -36.75 -31.12
C LEU A 52 9.50 -37.71 -30.34
N ALA A 53 8.19 -37.68 -30.62
CA ALA A 53 7.30 -38.75 -30.22
C ALA A 53 7.57 -39.99 -31.10
N ARG A 54 8.05 -41.04 -30.44
CA ARG A 54 8.31 -42.40 -30.92
C ARG A 54 7.07 -42.98 -31.62
N ARG A 55 7.09 -43.11 -32.95
CA ARG A 55 6.18 -43.98 -33.70
C ARG A 55 6.79 -45.38 -33.83
N VAL A 56 6.09 -46.36 -33.29
CA VAL A 56 6.30 -47.79 -33.51
C VAL A 56 5.91 -48.12 -34.96
N LEU A 57 6.76 -48.87 -35.65
CA LEU A 57 6.56 -49.42 -36.99
C LEU A 57 5.37 -50.39 -37.03
N GLN A 58 4.52 -50.29 -38.06
CA GLN A 58 4.06 -51.46 -38.81
C GLN A 58 3.59 -51.06 -40.22
N ASN A 59 4.52 -51.26 -41.15
CA ASN A 59 4.43 -51.90 -42.47
C ASN A 59 3.24 -51.72 -43.43
N ASP A 60 3.67 -51.55 -44.70
CA ASP A 60 3.13 -52.11 -45.94
C ASP A 60 1.83 -51.54 -46.52
N ALA A 61 1.96 -50.66 -47.50
CA ALA A 61 1.67 -50.98 -48.90
C ALA A 61 1.92 -49.76 -49.80
N ALA A 62 2.47 -50.06 -50.97
CA ALA A 62 3.08 -49.12 -51.89
C ALA A 62 2.15 -48.66 -53.01
N LEU A 63 2.67 -47.66 -53.75
CA LEU A 63 2.53 -47.40 -55.18
C LEU A 63 1.39 -46.49 -55.68
N GLY A 64 1.83 -45.26 -56.01
CA GLY A 64 1.64 -44.65 -57.33
C GLY A 64 0.45 -43.69 -57.45
N ALA A 65 0.54 -42.52 -58.09
CA ALA A 65 1.62 -41.92 -58.86
C ALA A 65 1.23 -40.46 -59.21
N ARG A 66 2.24 -39.66 -59.59
CA ARG A 66 2.21 -38.54 -60.55
C ARG A 66 1.57 -37.20 -60.07
N SER A 67 2.14 -36.02 -60.36
CA SER A 67 3.23 -35.65 -61.27
C SER A 67 3.61 -34.16 -61.08
N VAL A 68 4.76 -33.81 -61.69
CA VAL A 68 5.28 -32.50 -62.15
C VAL A 68 6.43 -31.98 -61.27
N ARG A 69 7.68 -32.39 -61.55
CA ARG A 69 8.66 -31.87 -62.55
C ARG A 69 9.02 -30.40 -62.26
N GLN A 70 10.28 -29.97 -62.18
CA GLN A 70 11.43 -30.39 -62.99
C GLN A 70 12.78 -30.01 -62.34
N ASP A 71 13.77 -30.89 -62.57
CA ASP A 71 15.22 -30.80 -62.38
C ASP A 71 15.85 -29.56 -63.11
N GLN A 72 17.10 -29.11 -62.90
CA GLN A 72 18.37 -29.87 -62.83
C GLN A 72 19.58 -28.92 -62.49
N PRO A 73 20.78 -29.46 -62.15
CA PRO A 73 21.91 -28.77 -61.51
C PRO A 73 23.27 -28.77 -62.28
N LEU A 74 24.33 -28.27 -61.61
CA LEU A 74 25.80 -28.52 -61.73
C LEU A 74 26.66 -27.51 -62.55
N PRO A 75 28.01 -27.50 -62.43
CA PRO A 75 28.83 -27.19 -61.24
C PRO A 75 30.09 -26.34 -61.54
N GLY A 76 30.75 -25.79 -60.51
CA GLY A 76 32.08 -25.15 -60.62
C GLY A 76 32.88 -25.31 -59.33
N LYS A 77 34.05 -25.95 -59.42
CA LYS A 77 34.89 -26.50 -58.34
C LYS A 77 36.03 -25.53 -58.00
N GLY A 78 36.39 -25.39 -56.71
CA GLY A 78 37.77 -25.06 -56.32
C GLY A 78 37.99 -24.07 -55.17
N SER A 79 37.93 -24.51 -53.91
CA SER A 79 39.11 -24.59 -53.00
C SER A 79 38.72 -24.71 -51.51
N PRO A 80 39.50 -25.44 -50.69
CA PRO A 80 39.14 -25.83 -49.32
C PRO A 80 39.90 -25.04 -48.24
N GLY A 81 39.36 -24.98 -47.01
CA GLY A 81 40.19 -24.61 -45.85
C GLY A 81 39.48 -24.15 -44.58
N GLY A 82 38.84 -25.07 -43.87
CA GLY A 82 38.73 -25.09 -42.40
C GLY A 82 38.13 -23.90 -41.65
N ALA A 83 36.81 -23.87 -41.50
CA ALA A 83 36.14 -23.15 -40.41
C ALA A 83 35.84 -24.13 -39.26
N GLY A 84 36.51 -23.93 -38.13
CA GLY A 84 36.12 -24.53 -36.86
C GLY A 84 34.69 -24.10 -36.50
N ARG A 85 33.89 -25.07 -36.03
CA ARG A 85 32.57 -24.83 -35.43
C ARG A 85 32.69 -23.75 -34.34
N GLN A 86 32.06 -22.60 -34.55
CA GLN A 86 31.66 -21.73 -33.45
C GLN A 86 30.26 -22.18 -33.01
N GLU A 87 30.19 -22.68 -31.78
CA GLU A 87 28.93 -22.94 -31.07
C GLU A 87 28.15 -21.61 -30.86
N PRO A 88 26.80 -21.64 -30.89
CA PRO A 88 26.00 -20.47 -30.58
C PRO A 88 26.11 -20.10 -29.08
N PRO A 89 25.96 -18.82 -28.69
CA PRO A 89 26.19 -18.37 -27.33
C PRO A 89 25.14 -18.96 -26.37
N MET A 90 25.60 -19.83 -25.46
CA MET A 90 24.81 -20.49 -24.41
C MET A 90 24.31 -19.53 -23.33
N ASP A 91 23.17 -19.91 -22.72
CA ASP A 91 22.34 -19.27 -21.69
C ASP A 91 23.01 -19.00 -20.31
N PHE A 92 24.24 -18.46 -20.27
CA PHE A 92 25.03 -18.30 -19.04
C PHE A 92 24.31 -17.58 -17.88
N HIS A 93 23.44 -16.62 -18.18
CA HIS A 93 22.72 -15.83 -17.16
C HIS A 93 21.50 -16.58 -16.58
N GLU A 94 20.85 -17.45 -17.35
CA GLU A 94 19.74 -18.27 -16.82
C GLU A 94 20.28 -19.48 -16.04
N ASP A 95 21.41 -20.02 -16.46
CA ASP A 95 22.13 -21.06 -15.71
C ASP A 95 22.66 -20.53 -14.37
N ASP A 96 23.18 -19.30 -14.31
CA ASP A 96 23.56 -18.65 -13.03
C ASP A 96 22.35 -18.49 -12.10
N LYS A 97 21.20 -18.02 -12.61
CA LYS A 97 19.97 -17.92 -11.81
C LYS A 97 19.52 -19.29 -11.30
N ARG A 98 19.57 -20.32 -12.15
CA ARG A 98 19.19 -21.69 -11.79
C ARG A 98 20.10 -22.24 -10.69
N PHE A 99 21.41 -22.12 -10.85
CA PHE A 99 22.38 -22.55 -9.86
C PHE A 99 22.14 -21.88 -8.50
N ARG A 100 21.86 -20.57 -8.49
CA ARG A 100 21.57 -19.82 -7.27
C ARG A 100 20.26 -20.25 -6.61
N ARG A 101 19.24 -20.60 -7.39
CA ARG A 101 17.99 -21.18 -6.85
C ARG A 101 18.23 -22.53 -6.21
N GLU A 102 18.94 -23.43 -6.90
CA GLU A 102 19.25 -24.77 -6.39
C GLU A 102 20.09 -24.71 -5.11
N GLU A 103 21.07 -23.80 -5.04
CA GLU A 103 21.83 -23.54 -3.81
C GLU A 103 20.92 -23.03 -2.68
N TYR A 104 20.09 -22.03 -2.96
CA TYR A 104 19.21 -21.45 -1.96
C TYR A 104 18.20 -22.48 -1.43
N GLU A 105 17.58 -23.26 -2.32
CA GLU A 105 16.65 -24.32 -1.96
C GLU A 105 17.33 -25.46 -1.19
N GLY A 106 18.58 -25.81 -1.54
CA GLY A 106 19.41 -26.72 -0.75
C GLY A 106 19.61 -26.21 0.68
N ASN A 107 19.96 -24.93 0.84
CA ASN A 107 20.14 -24.31 2.16
C ASN A 107 18.80 -24.23 2.95
N LEU A 108 17.66 -24.11 2.27
CA LEU A 108 16.34 -24.16 2.92
C LEU A 108 16.01 -25.56 3.45
N LEU A 109 16.36 -26.61 2.69
CA LEU A 109 16.22 -28.00 3.14
C LEU A 109 17.14 -28.28 4.34
N GLU A 110 18.39 -27.79 4.31
CA GLU A 110 19.32 -27.88 5.44
C GLU A 110 18.81 -27.12 6.69
N ALA A 111 18.10 -26.01 6.51
CA ALA A 111 17.44 -25.30 7.60
C ALA A 111 16.26 -26.08 8.22
N GLY A 112 15.79 -27.12 7.53
CA GLY A 112 14.73 -28.05 7.95
C GLY A 112 13.35 -27.75 7.36
N LEU A 113 13.27 -26.91 6.32
CA LEU A 113 12.03 -26.67 5.57
C LEU A 113 11.77 -27.82 4.60
N GLU A 114 10.50 -28.10 4.35
CA GLU A 114 10.09 -29.11 3.37
C GLU A 114 9.61 -28.39 2.10
N LEU A 115 10.17 -28.77 0.95
CA LEU A 115 9.90 -28.14 -0.34
C LEU A 115 9.24 -29.15 -1.29
N GLU A 116 8.20 -28.71 -2.00
CA GLU A 116 7.60 -29.46 -3.10
C GLU A 116 7.59 -28.58 -4.36
N ARG A 117 8.18 -29.09 -5.46
CA ARG A 117 8.17 -28.43 -6.77
C ARG A 117 7.02 -28.97 -7.61
N ASP A 118 6.42 -28.10 -8.40
CA ASP A 118 5.38 -28.49 -9.35
C ASP A 118 5.95 -28.58 -10.77
N GLU A 119 6.27 -29.79 -11.22
CA GLU A 119 6.94 -30.05 -12.50
C GLU A 119 6.00 -29.85 -13.71
N GLU A 120 4.69 -29.99 -13.52
CA GLU A 120 3.69 -29.92 -14.60
C GLU A 120 3.54 -28.50 -15.18
N LEU A 121 3.80 -27.45 -14.38
CA LEU A 121 3.67 -26.05 -14.80
C LEU A 121 4.96 -25.42 -15.34
N GLU A 122 6.11 -26.09 -15.18
CA GLU A 122 7.36 -25.64 -15.83
C GLU A 122 7.19 -25.54 -17.36
N ILE A 123 6.28 -26.34 -17.92
CA ILE A 123 5.91 -26.38 -19.34
C ILE A 123 5.32 -25.04 -19.82
N HIS A 124 4.70 -24.25 -18.94
CA HIS A 124 4.14 -22.92 -19.22
C HIS A 124 5.08 -21.74 -18.90
N GLY A 125 6.33 -22.01 -18.53
CA GLY A 125 7.35 -20.97 -18.28
C GLY A 125 7.28 -20.29 -16.91
N VAL A 126 6.51 -20.86 -15.96
CA VAL A 126 6.44 -20.41 -14.57
C VAL A 126 6.57 -21.62 -13.65
N GLY A 127 7.55 -21.61 -12.76
CA GLY A 127 7.71 -22.65 -11.74
C GLY A 127 7.23 -22.18 -10.38
N PHE A 128 6.56 -23.07 -9.65
CA PHE A 128 6.07 -22.85 -8.29
C PHE A 128 6.77 -23.80 -7.32
N VAL A 129 7.25 -23.27 -6.19
CA VAL A 129 7.81 -24.04 -5.08
C VAL A 129 6.95 -23.82 -3.85
N LYS A 130 6.38 -24.90 -3.33
CA LYS A 130 5.55 -24.93 -2.13
C LYS A 130 6.43 -25.23 -0.92
N ILE A 131 6.26 -24.45 0.16
CA ILE A 131 7.04 -24.58 1.39
C ILE A 131 6.11 -25.01 2.53
N HIS A 132 6.54 -26.01 3.28
CA HIS A 132 5.92 -26.44 4.52
C HIS A 132 6.95 -26.42 5.66
N ALA A 133 6.56 -25.93 6.83
CA ALA A 133 7.40 -25.92 8.01
C ALA A 133 6.63 -26.48 9.19
N TRP A 134 6.92 -27.71 9.62
CA TRP A 134 6.40 -28.26 10.88
C TRP A 134 7.53 -28.52 11.87
N ASN A 135 8.52 -29.33 11.48
CA ASN A 135 9.62 -29.77 12.34
C ASN A 135 10.43 -28.60 12.93
N VAL A 136 10.43 -27.47 12.23
CA VAL A 136 11.22 -26.28 12.55
C VAL A 136 10.42 -25.23 13.35
N LEU A 137 9.09 -25.28 13.35
CA LEU A 137 8.25 -24.23 13.96
C LEU A 137 8.55 -24.03 15.44
N CYS A 138 8.65 -25.11 16.22
CA CYS A 138 8.90 -25.01 17.66
C CYS A 138 10.29 -24.42 17.97
N ARG A 139 11.30 -24.77 17.17
CA ARG A 139 12.67 -24.26 17.32
C ARG A 139 12.73 -22.76 17.03
N GLU A 140 12.11 -22.34 15.93
CA GLU A 140 12.16 -20.94 15.51
C GLU A 140 11.21 -20.06 16.32
N ALA A 141 10.07 -20.59 16.79
CA ALA A 141 9.20 -19.87 17.70
C ALA A 141 9.89 -19.53 19.03
N GLU A 142 10.75 -20.42 19.53
CA GLU A 142 11.59 -20.17 20.70
C GLU A 142 12.69 -19.15 20.40
N PHE A 143 13.37 -19.27 19.25
CA PHE A 143 14.38 -18.31 18.81
C PHE A 143 13.81 -16.88 18.67
N LEU A 144 12.61 -16.76 18.11
CA LEU A 144 11.87 -15.50 17.95
C LEU A 144 11.15 -15.04 19.21
N LYS A 145 11.22 -15.82 20.31
CA LYS A 145 10.53 -15.59 21.59
C LYS A 145 9.04 -15.28 21.43
N LEU A 146 8.36 -15.96 20.51
CA LEU A 146 6.94 -15.70 20.23
C LEU A 146 6.09 -15.99 21.46
N LYS A 147 5.29 -15.01 21.88
CA LYS A 147 4.38 -15.19 23.01
C LYS A 147 3.18 -16.03 22.58
N MET A 148 2.98 -17.14 23.28
CA MET A 148 1.91 -18.10 23.02
C MET A 148 0.97 -18.19 24.24
N PRO A 149 -0.33 -18.48 24.01
CA PRO A 149 -1.28 -18.61 25.10
C PRO A 149 -1.00 -19.86 25.93
N THR A 150 -0.92 -19.70 27.25
CA THR A 150 -0.76 -20.80 28.20
C THR A 150 -2.10 -21.42 28.61
N LYS A 151 -2.06 -22.61 29.21
CA LYS A 151 -3.25 -23.31 29.75
C LYS A 151 -3.95 -22.54 30.88
N LYS A 152 -3.24 -21.66 31.60
CA LYS A 152 -3.81 -20.90 32.72
C LYS A 152 -4.65 -19.74 32.20
N MET A 153 -5.91 -19.70 32.61
CA MET A 153 -6.85 -18.61 32.36
C MET A 153 -7.05 -17.79 33.63
N TYR A 154 -7.13 -16.47 33.49
CA TYR A 154 -7.49 -15.57 34.59
C TYR A 154 -8.83 -14.92 34.29
N HIS A 155 -9.70 -14.87 35.31
CA HIS A 155 -10.90 -14.06 35.25
C HIS A 155 -10.54 -12.58 35.37
N ILE A 156 -10.96 -11.78 34.38
CA ILE A 156 -10.86 -10.33 34.48
C ILE A 156 -11.97 -9.89 35.44
N ASN A 157 -11.60 -9.37 36.61
CA ASN A 157 -12.57 -8.83 37.56
C ASN A 157 -13.40 -7.73 36.89
N GLU A 158 -14.70 -7.95 36.79
CA GLU A 158 -15.64 -6.97 36.24
C GLU A 158 -15.61 -5.67 37.04
N THR A 159 -15.74 -4.53 36.35
CA THR A 159 -15.90 -3.22 36.97
C THR A 159 -17.10 -3.24 37.92
N ARG A 160 -16.89 -2.98 39.22
CA ARG A 160 -17.97 -2.91 40.23
C ARG A 160 -18.78 -1.60 40.10
N GLY A 161 -20.09 -1.66 40.36
CA GLY A 161 -20.96 -0.49 40.57
C GLY A 161 -21.67 0.09 39.33
N LEU A 162 -22.03 1.38 39.39
CA LEU A 162 -22.79 2.15 38.37
C LEU A 162 -22.28 1.95 36.93
N LEU A 163 -20.96 1.80 36.75
CA LEU A 163 -20.34 1.50 35.46
C LEU A 163 -20.82 0.17 34.84
N LYS A 164 -21.12 -0.86 35.63
CA LYS A 164 -21.66 -2.13 35.11
C LYS A 164 -23.08 -1.94 34.57
N LYS A 165 -23.89 -1.10 35.22
CA LYS A 165 -25.26 -0.79 34.78
C LYS A 165 -25.23 0.00 33.47
N ILE A 166 -24.37 1.01 33.36
CA ILE A 166 -24.14 1.77 32.11
C ILE A 166 -23.60 0.86 31.01
N ASN A 167 -22.61 0.02 31.30
CA ASN A 167 -22.04 -0.92 30.33
C ASN A 167 -23.06 -1.97 29.86
N SER A 168 -23.95 -2.44 30.73
CA SER A 168 -25.00 -3.40 30.36
C SER A 168 -26.07 -2.78 29.46
N VAL A 169 -26.45 -1.52 29.72
CA VAL A 169 -27.38 -0.77 28.86
C VAL A 169 -26.72 -0.47 27.53
N LEU A 170 -25.44 -0.04 27.55
CA LEU A 170 -24.66 0.19 26.35
C LEU A 170 -24.52 -1.10 25.53
N GLN A 171 -24.13 -2.23 26.14
CA GLN A 171 -24.06 -3.53 25.45
C GLN A 171 -25.40 -3.90 24.82
N LYS A 172 -26.51 -3.80 25.55
CA LYS A 172 -27.84 -4.10 24.98
C LYS A 172 -28.22 -3.22 23.78
N ILE A 173 -27.78 -1.96 23.76
CA ILE A 173 -27.97 -1.04 22.63
C ILE A 173 -26.99 -1.35 21.48
N THR A 174 -25.79 -1.83 21.79
CA THR A 174 -24.69 -2.04 20.85
C THR A 174 -24.69 -3.45 20.23
N ASP A 175 -25.36 -4.42 20.87
CA ASP A 175 -25.47 -5.82 20.43
C ASP A 175 -25.91 -6.02 18.97
N PRO A 176 -26.93 -5.32 18.43
CA PRO A 176 -27.29 -5.47 17.01
C PRO A 176 -26.22 -4.93 16.04
N ILE A 177 -25.31 -4.08 16.54
CA ILE A 177 -24.24 -3.43 15.79
C ILE A 177 -22.94 -4.26 15.88
N GLN A 178 -22.84 -5.22 16.79
CA GLN A 178 -21.64 -6.04 16.94
C GLN A 178 -21.54 -7.14 15.86
N PRO A 179 -20.32 -7.43 15.37
CA PRO A 179 -20.11 -8.51 14.41
C PRO A 179 -20.32 -9.88 15.08
N ARG A 180 -20.93 -10.82 14.35
CA ARG A 180 -21.21 -12.17 14.86
C ARG A 180 -19.97 -13.07 14.79
N VAL A 181 -18.98 -12.78 15.64
CA VAL A 181 -17.73 -13.55 15.74
C VAL A 181 -17.67 -14.25 17.10
N ALA A 182 -17.35 -15.56 17.12
CA ALA A 182 -17.30 -16.37 18.33
C ALA A 182 -16.37 -15.81 19.43
N GLU A 183 -15.34 -15.03 19.05
CA GLU A 183 -14.41 -14.38 19.96
C GLU A 183 -14.90 -13.03 20.54
N HIS A 184 -16.04 -12.50 20.08
CA HIS A 184 -16.52 -11.18 20.51
C HIS A 184 -17.42 -11.21 21.76
N ARG A 185 -17.79 -12.40 22.25
CA ARG A 185 -18.36 -12.52 23.59
C ARG A 185 -17.31 -11.99 24.56
N ALA A 186 -17.65 -10.96 25.34
CA ALA A 186 -16.77 -10.34 26.33
C ALA A 186 -16.00 -11.44 27.07
N GLN A 187 -14.74 -11.64 26.70
CA GLN A 187 -13.94 -12.72 27.24
C GLN A 187 -13.64 -12.33 28.68
N THR A 188 -14.49 -12.80 29.60
CA THR A 188 -14.29 -12.72 31.04
C THR A 188 -13.07 -13.51 31.48
N MET A 189 -12.42 -14.24 30.56
CA MET A 189 -11.21 -15.02 30.77
C MET A 189 -10.13 -14.66 29.73
N LYS A 190 -8.95 -14.22 30.17
CA LYS A 190 -7.76 -14.04 29.30
C LYS A 190 -6.78 -15.20 29.55
N ARG A 191 -6.35 -15.89 28.49
CA ARG A 191 -5.21 -16.82 28.54
C ARG A 191 -3.94 -15.99 28.73
N LEU A 192 -3.10 -16.33 29.72
CA LEU A 192 -1.83 -15.64 29.91
C LEU A 192 -0.87 -16.04 28.79
N SER A 193 -0.27 -15.08 28.11
CA SER A 193 0.72 -15.36 27.07
C SER A 193 2.13 -15.33 27.64
N TYR A 194 2.95 -16.32 27.29
CA TYR A 194 4.35 -16.43 27.73
C TYR A 194 5.24 -16.74 26.50
N PRO A 195 6.49 -16.22 26.42
CA PRO A 195 7.40 -16.57 25.34
C PRO A 195 7.54 -18.09 25.23
N PHE A 196 7.34 -18.60 24.02
CA PHE A 196 7.40 -20.02 23.75
C PHE A 196 8.80 -20.54 24.06
N SER A 197 8.86 -21.61 24.84
CA SER A 197 10.09 -22.32 25.15
C SER A 197 9.83 -23.82 25.09
N ARG A 198 10.77 -24.55 24.48
CA ARG A 198 10.67 -26.00 24.33
C ARG A 198 10.76 -26.73 25.66
N GLU A 199 11.51 -26.18 26.61
CA GLU A 199 11.61 -26.71 27.98
C GLU A 199 10.28 -26.61 28.74
N LYS A 200 9.50 -25.57 28.45
CA LYS A 200 8.23 -25.28 29.12
C LYS A 200 7.00 -25.67 28.30
N GLN A 201 7.12 -26.66 27.42
CA GLN A 201 6.02 -27.15 26.57
C GLN A 201 4.75 -27.50 27.35
N HIS A 202 4.89 -28.00 28.59
CA HIS A 202 3.77 -28.35 29.46
C HIS A 202 2.83 -27.16 29.79
N LEU A 203 3.32 -25.92 29.70
CA LEU A 203 2.54 -24.70 29.91
C LEU A 203 1.57 -24.40 28.75
N PHE A 204 1.85 -24.96 27.57
CA PHE A 204 1.12 -24.70 26.33
C PHE A 204 0.22 -25.90 25.97
N ASP A 205 -0.93 -25.63 25.35
CA ASP A 205 -1.85 -26.66 24.91
C ASP A 205 -1.49 -27.12 23.48
N LEU A 206 -0.68 -28.17 23.39
CA LEU A 206 -0.18 -28.75 22.12
C LEU A 206 -1.06 -29.92 21.61
N SER A 207 -2.26 -30.08 22.18
CA SER A 207 -3.18 -31.19 21.87
C SER A 207 -3.57 -31.24 20.39
N ASP A 208 -3.76 -30.07 19.77
CA ASP A 208 -4.03 -29.94 18.33
C ASP A 208 -2.85 -29.29 17.62
N LYS A 209 -2.09 -30.11 16.89
CA LYS A 209 -0.90 -29.70 16.15
C LYS A 209 -1.21 -28.66 15.06
N ASP A 210 -2.37 -28.77 14.42
CA ASP A 210 -2.73 -27.91 13.29
C ASP A 210 -3.38 -26.60 13.74
N SER A 211 -4.01 -26.58 14.92
CA SER A 211 -4.62 -25.38 15.49
C SER A 211 -3.70 -24.57 16.41
N PHE A 212 -2.61 -25.15 16.95
CA PHE A 212 -1.75 -24.43 17.91
C PHE A 212 -1.00 -23.26 17.27
N PHE A 213 -0.42 -23.47 16.08
CA PHE A 213 0.21 -22.41 15.31
C PHE A 213 -0.76 -21.90 14.24
N ASP A 214 -1.28 -20.69 14.44
CA ASP A 214 -2.09 -20.01 13.42
C ASP A 214 -1.35 -19.95 12.07
N SER A 215 -2.11 -20.02 10.97
CA SER A 215 -1.65 -19.80 9.59
C SER A 215 -0.79 -18.52 9.46
N LYS A 216 -1.17 -17.47 10.20
CA LYS A 216 -0.42 -16.21 10.30
C LYS A 216 0.97 -16.40 10.93
N THR A 217 1.04 -17.09 12.07
CA THR A 217 2.30 -17.30 12.79
C THR A 217 3.25 -18.21 12.03
N ARG A 218 2.71 -19.26 11.38
CA ARG A 218 3.48 -20.18 10.53
C ARG A 218 4.15 -19.44 9.37
N SER A 219 3.39 -18.64 8.63
CA SER A 219 3.92 -17.84 7.51
C SER A 219 4.96 -16.80 7.96
N THR A 220 4.78 -16.15 9.11
CA THR A 220 5.80 -15.25 9.68
C THR A 220 7.10 -16.00 10.01
N ILE A 221 7.02 -17.17 10.65
CA ILE A 221 8.22 -17.97 10.97
C ILE A 221 8.95 -18.38 9.69
N VAL A 222 8.22 -18.88 8.68
CA VAL A 222 8.82 -19.27 7.40
C VAL A 222 9.50 -18.08 6.73
N TYR A 223 8.86 -16.90 6.74
CA TYR A 223 9.44 -15.69 6.17
C TYR A 223 10.72 -15.25 6.86
N GLU A 224 10.80 -15.37 8.20
CA GLU A 224 12.03 -15.06 8.94
C GLU A 224 13.15 -16.08 8.66
N ILE A 225 12.82 -17.35 8.45
CA ILE A 225 13.80 -18.35 7.96
C ILE A 225 14.29 -17.95 6.56
N LEU A 226 13.40 -17.61 5.63
CA LEU A 226 13.73 -17.20 4.27
C LEU A 226 14.65 -15.95 4.24
N LYS A 227 14.44 -15.00 5.15
CA LYS A 227 15.32 -13.83 5.29
C LYS A 227 16.71 -14.19 5.81
N ARG A 228 16.77 -15.07 6.81
CA ARG A 228 18.01 -15.44 7.51
C ARG A 228 18.88 -16.38 6.68
N THR A 229 18.30 -17.22 5.84
CA THR A 229 19.06 -18.10 4.95
C THR A 229 19.74 -17.28 3.86
N THR A 230 21.05 -17.50 3.70
CA THR A 230 21.88 -16.81 2.70
C THR A 230 22.57 -17.83 1.80
N CYS A 231 22.74 -17.51 0.52
CA CYS A 231 23.65 -18.25 -0.37
C CYS A 231 25.11 -17.92 -0.01
N THR A 232 25.95 -18.92 0.22
CA THR A 232 27.34 -18.75 0.68
C THR A 232 28.37 -19.07 -0.40
N LYS A 233 28.01 -19.87 -1.42
CA LYS A 233 28.92 -20.30 -2.50
C LYS A 233 28.97 -19.31 -3.66
N ALA A 234 27.92 -18.52 -3.87
CA ALA A 234 28.04 -17.30 -4.64
C ALA A 234 29.09 -16.38 -3.97
N LYS A 235 29.89 -15.64 -4.75
CA LYS A 235 30.91 -14.68 -4.26
C LYS A 235 30.39 -13.66 -3.22
N TYR A 236 29.09 -13.62 -2.96
CA TYR A 236 28.36 -12.64 -2.18
C TYR A 236 27.23 -13.32 -1.41
N SER A 237 27.10 -13.02 -0.11
CA SER A 237 25.95 -13.44 0.71
C SER A 237 24.67 -12.80 0.19
N MET A 238 23.73 -13.60 -0.29
CA MET A 238 22.43 -13.12 -0.77
C MET A 238 21.30 -13.81 -0.02
N GLY A 239 20.46 -13.01 0.67
CA GLY A 239 19.18 -13.45 1.20
C GLY A 239 18.03 -13.33 0.18
N ILE A 240 16.82 -13.77 0.55
CA ILE A 240 15.65 -13.78 -0.33
C ILE A 240 15.33 -12.41 -0.96
N THR A 241 15.53 -11.31 -0.22
CA THR A 241 15.29 -9.95 -0.72
C THR A 241 16.23 -9.57 -1.86
N SER A 242 17.47 -10.04 -1.83
CA SER A 242 18.41 -9.86 -2.94
C SER A 242 18.06 -10.75 -4.14
N LEU A 243 17.58 -11.98 -3.90
CA LEU A 243 17.17 -12.90 -4.95
C LEU A 243 15.92 -12.39 -5.70
N LEU A 244 14.97 -11.78 -4.98
CA LEU A 244 13.82 -11.09 -5.57
C LEU A 244 14.24 -9.85 -6.36
N ALA A 245 15.14 -9.03 -5.80
CA ALA A 245 15.62 -7.81 -6.47
C ALA A 245 16.40 -8.10 -7.77
N ASN A 246 17.14 -9.21 -7.80
CA ASN A 246 17.90 -9.66 -8.98
C ASN A 246 17.05 -10.45 -9.99
N GLY A 247 15.77 -10.68 -9.71
CA GLY A 247 14.86 -11.43 -10.59
C GLY A 247 15.17 -12.93 -10.68
N VAL A 248 15.81 -13.51 -9.66
CA VAL A 248 16.00 -14.97 -9.54
C VAL A 248 14.66 -15.63 -9.18
N TYR A 249 13.95 -15.02 -8.23
CA TYR A 249 12.54 -15.26 -7.95
C TYR A 249 11.71 -14.06 -8.42
N SER A 250 10.51 -14.32 -8.92
CA SER A 250 9.53 -13.32 -9.35
C SER A 250 8.65 -12.85 -8.19
N ALA A 251 8.23 -13.79 -7.34
CA ALA A 251 7.38 -13.49 -6.18
C ALA A 251 7.60 -14.49 -5.04
N ALA A 252 7.33 -14.04 -3.82
CA ALA A 252 7.38 -14.85 -2.61
C ALA A 252 6.25 -14.39 -1.67
N TYR A 253 5.23 -15.22 -1.42
CA TYR A 253 4.05 -14.81 -0.65
C TYR A 253 3.38 -15.98 0.10
N PRO A 254 2.70 -15.71 1.22
CA PRO A 254 1.85 -16.68 1.90
C PRO A 254 0.51 -16.84 1.17
N LEU A 255 -0.13 -18.00 1.34
CA LEU A 255 -1.42 -18.30 0.71
C LEU A 255 -2.62 -17.86 1.57
N HIS A 256 -3.73 -17.57 0.89
CA HIS A 256 -5.04 -17.43 1.53
C HIS A 256 -5.67 -18.79 1.83
N ASP A 257 -6.25 -18.93 3.03
CA ASP A 257 -6.82 -20.19 3.56
C ASP A 257 -8.00 -20.79 2.74
N GLY A 258 -8.55 -20.10 1.72
CA GLY A 258 -9.64 -20.61 0.87
C GLY A 258 -10.38 -19.53 0.05
N GLU A 259 -11.36 -19.94 -0.75
CA GLU A 259 -12.19 -19.02 -1.53
C GLU A 259 -13.08 -18.18 -0.61
N TYR A 260 -13.40 -16.95 -1.06
CA TYR A 260 -14.23 -16.02 -0.29
C TYR A 260 -15.70 -16.05 -0.72
N GLU A 261 -16.02 -16.66 -1.88
CA GLU A 261 -17.34 -16.68 -2.52
C GLU A 261 -17.67 -18.13 -2.93
N GLY A 262 -18.87 -18.60 -2.63
CA GLY A 262 -19.31 -19.98 -2.89
C GLY A 262 -20.08 -20.60 -1.71
N GLU A 263 -21.21 -21.25 -2.01
CA GLU A 263 -22.09 -21.87 -0.99
C GLU A 263 -21.50 -23.17 -0.42
N ASP A 264 -20.77 -23.96 -1.23
CA ASP A 264 -20.18 -25.26 -0.84
C ASP A 264 -18.77 -25.17 -0.23
N VAL A 265 -18.31 -23.97 0.16
CA VAL A 265 -16.94 -23.77 0.69
C VAL A 265 -16.92 -24.03 2.20
N GLU A 266 -16.00 -24.91 2.65
CA GLU A 266 -15.71 -25.16 4.07
C GLU A 266 -15.51 -23.83 4.84
N PHE A 267 -15.94 -23.80 6.11
CA PHE A 267 -15.84 -22.60 6.94
C PHE A 267 -14.40 -22.08 7.01
N ASN A 268 -14.21 -20.82 6.60
CA ASN A 268 -12.89 -20.22 6.42
C ASN A 268 -12.85 -18.79 6.98
N ASP A 269 -11.75 -18.44 7.64
CA ASP A 269 -11.54 -17.11 8.23
C ASP A 269 -11.65 -15.98 7.17
N ARG A 270 -11.24 -16.25 5.92
CA ARG A 270 -11.40 -15.29 4.80
C ARG A 270 -12.86 -15.03 4.44
N LYS A 271 -13.69 -16.08 4.39
CA LYS A 271 -15.12 -15.99 4.06
C LYS A 271 -15.86 -15.23 5.16
N LEU A 272 -15.58 -15.55 6.42
CA LEU A 272 -16.14 -14.84 7.57
C LEU A 272 -15.78 -13.34 7.57
N LEU A 273 -14.51 -13.01 7.27
CA LEU A 273 -14.08 -11.61 7.12
C LEU A 273 -14.78 -10.89 5.97
N TYR A 274 -15.08 -11.60 4.87
CA TYR A 274 -15.81 -11.01 3.75
C TYR A 274 -17.27 -10.68 4.11
N GLU A 275 -17.97 -11.63 4.72
CA GLU A 275 -19.39 -11.50 5.07
C GLU A 275 -19.63 -10.49 6.20
N GLU A 276 -18.84 -10.52 7.27
CA GLU A 276 -19.07 -9.68 8.45
C GLU A 276 -18.36 -8.31 8.41
N TRP A 277 -17.38 -8.11 7.53
CA TRP A 277 -16.56 -6.89 7.52
C TRP A 277 -16.39 -6.24 6.15
N ALA A 278 -15.98 -6.98 5.12
CA ALA A 278 -15.63 -6.41 3.81
C ALA A 278 -16.84 -6.19 2.86
N SER A 279 -18.06 -6.48 3.32
CA SER A 279 -19.29 -6.28 2.55
C SER A 279 -19.87 -4.88 2.73
N TYR A 280 -20.24 -4.22 1.63
CA TYR A 280 -20.79 -2.85 1.67
C TYR A 280 -22.12 -2.77 2.44
N GLY A 281 -22.95 -3.82 2.41
CA GLY A 281 -24.21 -3.88 3.16
C GLY A 281 -24.05 -3.91 4.68
N VAL A 282 -22.82 -4.09 5.19
CA VAL A 282 -22.51 -4.26 6.61
C VAL A 282 -21.79 -3.02 7.17
N PHE A 283 -22.00 -1.85 6.56
CA PHE A 283 -21.31 -0.61 6.94
C PHE A 283 -21.59 -0.16 8.38
N TYR A 284 -22.78 -0.49 8.91
CA TYR A 284 -23.22 -0.11 10.25
C TYR A 284 -22.56 -0.92 11.38
N LYS A 285 -22.06 -2.14 11.12
CA LYS A 285 -21.49 -2.98 12.19
C LYS A 285 -20.10 -2.52 12.63
N TYR A 286 -19.76 -2.78 13.89
CA TYR A 286 -18.39 -2.59 14.40
C TYR A 286 -17.37 -3.49 13.69
N GLN A 287 -16.12 -3.02 13.64
CA GLN A 287 -15.03 -3.75 13.00
C GLN A 287 -14.54 -4.91 13.87
N PRO A 288 -14.40 -6.14 13.35
CA PRO A 288 -13.86 -7.29 14.08
C PRO A 288 -12.32 -7.26 14.10
N ILE A 289 -11.74 -6.29 14.81
CA ILE A 289 -10.29 -6.01 14.80
C ILE A 289 -9.46 -7.24 15.24
N ASP A 290 -9.95 -8.03 16.20
CA ASP A 290 -9.21 -9.20 16.70
C ASP A 290 -9.11 -10.32 15.64
N LEU A 291 -10.14 -10.49 14.80
CA LEU A 291 -10.14 -11.43 13.67
C LEU A 291 -9.25 -10.92 12.53
N VAL A 292 -9.32 -9.60 12.23
CA VAL A 292 -8.42 -8.95 11.26
C VAL A 292 -6.96 -9.14 11.68
N ARG A 293 -6.64 -8.95 12.96
CA ARG A 293 -5.32 -9.23 13.53
C ARG A 293 -4.92 -10.70 13.38
N LYS A 294 -5.81 -11.64 13.70
CA LYS A 294 -5.54 -13.08 13.57
C LYS A 294 -5.15 -13.43 12.14
N TYR A 295 -5.83 -12.86 11.15
CA TYR A 295 -5.63 -13.19 9.74
C TYR A 295 -4.48 -12.44 9.05
N PHE A 296 -4.42 -11.11 9.21
CA PHE A 296 -3.49 -10.23 8.50
C PHE A 296 -2.30 -9.75 9.35
N GLY A 297 -2.36 -9.92 10.67
CA GLY A 297 -1.32 -9.48 11.60
C GLY A 297 -1.59 -8.13 12.26
N GLU A 298 -0.69 -7.74 13.16
CA GLU A 298 -0.87 -6.61 14.06
C GLU A 298 -0.72 -5.25 13.34
N LYS A 299 0.20 -5.11 12.36
CA LYS A 299 0.40 -3.85 11.61
C LYS A 299 -0.87 -3.42 10.87
N ILE A 300 -1.57 -4.36 10.20
CA ILE A 300 -2.82 -4.09 9.48
C ILE A 300 -3.99 -3.96 10.45
N GLY A 301 -4.06 -4.79 11.49
CA GLY A 301 -5.06 -4.65 12.55
C GLY A 301 -5.01 -3.29 13.24
N LEU A 302 -3.80 -2.73 13.45
CA LEU A 302 -3.60 -1.41 14.06
C LEU A 302 -4.08 -0.27 13.14
N TYR A 303 -3.90 -0.39 11.82
CA TYR A 303 -4.42 0.57 10.84
C TYR A 303 -5.94 0.67 10.92
N PHE A 304 -6.65 -0.46 10.83
CA PHE A 304 -8.10 -0.47 10.91
C PHE A 304 -8.62 -0.05 12.30
N ALA A 305 -7.88 -0.35 13.36
CA ALA A 305 -8.18 0.15 14.69
C ALA A 305 -8.07 1.68 14.78
N TRP A 306 -7.00 2.26 14.19
CA TRP A 306 -6.81 3.71 14.12
C TRP A 306 -7.90 4.38 13.30
N LEU A 307 -8.17 3.85 12.10
CA LEU A 307 -9.21 4.35 11.21
C LEU A 307 -10.59 4.28 11.88
N GLY A 308 -10.90 3.20 12.59
CA GLY A 308 -12.14 3.07 13.36
C GLY A 308 -12.28 4.11 14.47
N VAL A 309 -11.21 4.38 15.24
CA VAL A 309 -11.22 5.43 16.27
C VAL A 309 -11.37 6.82 15.65
N TYR A 310 -10.70 7.07 14.53
CA TYR A 310 -10.81 8.33 13.81
C TYR A 310 -12.24 8.58 13.35
N THR A 311 -12.88 7.60 12.70
CA THR A 311 -14.30 7.67 12.29
C THR A 311 -15.23 7.84 13.49
N GLN A 312 -14.99 7.12 14.59
CA GLN A 312 -15.80 7.26 15.81
C GLN A 312 -15.72 8.67 16.39
N MET A 313 -14.53 9.28 16.43
CA MET A 313 -14.33 10.63 16.96
C MET A 313 -14.84 11.71 16.00
N LEU A 314 -14.93 11.44 14.69
CA LEU A 314 -15.57 12.37 13.75
C LEU A 314 -17.08 12.51 13.99
N ILE A 315 -17.77 11.50 14.54
CA ILE A 315 -19.23 11.56 14.81
C ILE A 315 -19.62 12.79 15.65
N PRO A 316 -19.09 13.02 16.87
CA PRO A 316 -19.43 14.21 17.65
C PRO A 316 -19.01 15.51 16.94
N ALA A 317 -17.89 15.52 16.21
CA ALA A 317 -17.47 16.70 15.45
C ALA A 317 -18.44 17.05 14.32
N SER A 318 -18.95 16.05 13.60
CA SER A 318 -19.96 16.21 12.56
C SER A 318 -21.30 16.68 13.11
N ILE A 319 -21.73 16.16 14.27
CA ILE A 319 -22.97 16.59 14.92
C ILE A 319 -22.88 18.07 15.29
N VAL A 320 -21.81 18.49 15.97
CA VAL A 320 -21.62 19.89 16.36
C VAL A 320 -21.48 20.79 15.12
N GLY A 321 -20.75 20.35 14.09
CA GLY A 321 -20.60 21.10 12.84
C GLY A 321 -21.93 21.30 12.10
N VAL A 322 -22.81 20.30 12.06
CA VAL A 322 -24.16 20.41 11.49
C VAL A 322 -25.03 21.35 12.32
N ILE A 323 -24.96 21.31 13.65
CA ILE A 323 -25.69 22.24 14.52
C ILE A 323 -25.27 23.69 14.25
N VAL A 324 -23.96 23.95 14.14
CA VAL A 324 -23.42 25.28 13.84
C VAL A 324 -23.85 25.76 12.45
N PHE A 325 -23.89 24.85 11.47
CA PHE A 325 -24.38 25.17 10.13
C PHE A 325 -25.89 25.48 10.11
N LEU A 326 -26.71 24.69 10.82
CA LEU A 326 -28.16 24.92 10.95
C LEU A 326 -28.46 26.22 11.70
N TYR A 327 -27.64 26.60 12.69
CA TYR A 327 -27.70 27.91 13.34
C TYR A 327 -27.46 29.04 12.33
N GLY A 328 -26.46 28.89 11.44
CA GLY A 328 -26.24 29.80 10.32
C GLY A 328 -27.44 29.89 9.38
N CYS A 329 -28.10 28.77 9.08
CA CYS A 329 -29.33 28.76 8.27
C CYS A 329 -30.47 29.53 8.93
N ALA A 330 -30.65 29.38 10.25
CA ALA A 330 -31.72 30.02 10.99
C ALA A 330 -31.53 31.55 11.09
N THR A 331 -30.29 32.00 11.25
CA THR A 331 -29.94 33.41 11.49
C THR A 331 -29.65 34.23 10.22
N VAL A 332 -29.66 33.60 9.03
CA VAL A 332 -29.31 34.26 7.76
C VAL A 332 -30.18 35.48 7.42
N ASN A 333 -31.45 35.47 7.82
CA ASN A 333 -32.38 36.57 7.54
C ASN A 333 -32.35 37.68 8.60
N GLU A 334 -31.70 37.44 9.75
CA GLU A 334 -31.61 38.39 10.87
C GLU A 334 -30.28 39.18 10.85
N ASN A 335 -29.33 38.78 10.01
CA ASN A 335 -28.02 39.38 9.97
C ASN A 335 -28.01 40.74 9.23
N ILE A 336 -27.72 41.80 9.98
CA ILE A 336 -27.78 43.20 9.52
C ILE A 336 -26.87 43.46 8.29
N PRO A 337 -25.57 43.08 8.28
CA PRO A 337 -24.69 43.32 7.13
C PRO A 337 -25.17 42.66 5.83
N SER A 338 -25.70 41.44 5.91
CA SER A 338 -26.27 40.80 4.71
C SER A 338 -27.54 41.48 4.22
N MET A 339 -28.36 42.02 5.13
CA MET A 339 -29.56 42.76 4.76
C MET A 339 -29.21 44.11 4.12
N GLU A 340 -28.22 44.84 4.65
CA GLU A 340 -27.71 46.08 4.05
C GLU A 340 -27.16 45.87 2.64
N MET A 341 -26.40 44.78 2.42
CA MET A 341 -25.91 44.44 1.07
C MET A 341 -27.04 44.04 0.11
N CYS A 342 -28.14 43.49 0.62
CA CYS A 342 -29.29 43.08 -0.18
C CYS A 342 -30.31 44.21 -0.43
N ASP A 343 -30.24 45.30 0.33
CA ASP A 343 -31.15 46.42 0.16
C ASP A 343 -30.85 47.17 -1.15
N GLN A 344 -31.89 47.33 -1.97
CA GLN A 344 -31.80 48.02 -3.26
C GLN A 344 -31.91 49.54 -3.10
N SER A 345 -32.37 50.03 -1.95
CA SER A 345 -32.60 51.46 -1.69
C SER A 345 -31.31 52.28 -1.76
N HIS A 346 -30.19 51.72 -1.30
CA HIS A 346 -28.93 52.43 -1.13
C HIS A 346 -28.16 52.71 -2.44
N ASN A 347 -28.57 52.16 -3.60
CA ASN A 347 -28.02 52.44 -4.95
C ASN A 347 -26.47 52.53 -5.03
N ILE A 348 -25.75 51.76 -4.20
CA ILE A 348 -24.29 51.85 -4.09
C ILE A 348 -23.65 51.18 -5.32
N THR A 349 -22.83 51.95 -6.05
CA THR A 349 -22.06 51.49 -7.21
C THR A 349 -20.62 51.19 -6.82
N MET A 350 -20.16 50.00 -7.21
CA MET A 350 -18.81 49.50 -6.93
C MET A 350 -17.90 49.66 -8.15
N CYS A 351 -16.61 49.86 -7.90
CA CYS A 351 -15.59 49.98 -8.94
C CYS A 351 -15.47 48.69 -9.78
N PRO A 352 -15.10 48.81 -11.05
CA PRO A 352 -14.83 47.65 -11.89
C PRO A 352 -13.60 46.88 -11.38
N LEU A 353 -13.72 45.55 -11.38
CA LEU A 353 -12.69 44.62 -10.91
C LEU A 353 -11.59 44.34 -11.96
N CYS A 354 -11.67 44.98 -13.13
CA CYS A 354 -10.77 44.72 -14.26
C CYS A 354 -10.43 46.02 -14.99
N ASP A 355 -9.29 46.04 -15.69
CA ASP A 355 -8.72 47.28 -16.23
C ASP A 355 -9.40 47.82 -17.49
N LYS A 356 -9.91 46.96 -18.39
CA LYS A 356 -10.42 47.41 -19.71
C LYS A 356 -11.86 47.07 -20.06
N THR A 357 -12.37 45.89 -19.69
CA THR A 357 -13.64 45.35 -20.22
C THR A 357 -14.73 45.11 -19.17
N CYS A 358 -14.57 45.65 -17.95
CA CYS A 358 -15.51 45.45 -16.85
C CYS A 358 -16.29 46.74 -16.55
N SER A 359 -17.62 46.63 -16.45
CA SER A 359 -18.49 47.75 -16.07
C SER A 359 -18.55 47.91 -14.55
N TYR A 360 -18.98 49.10 -14.11
CA TYR A 360 -19.45 49.30 -12.74
C TYR A 360 -20.58 48.33 -12.43
N TRP A 361 -20.65 47.86 -11.18
CA TRP A 361 -21.64 46.89 -10.73
C TRP A 361 -22.31 47.38 -9.44
N LYS A 362 -23.57 46.98 -9.22
CA LYS A 362 -24.34 47.36 -8.04
C LYS A 362 -24.08 46.38 -6.89
N MET A 363 -23.96 46.88 -5.66
CA MET A 363 -23.74 46.03 -4.48
C MET A 363 -24.82 44.95 -4.30
N SER A 364 -26.09 45.28 -4.58
CA SER A 364 -27.23 44.36 -4.45
C SER A 364 -27.13 43.09 -5.31
N SER A 365 -26.33 43.12 -6.39
CA SER A 365 -26.08 41.92 -7.21
C SER A 365 -25.29 40.83 -6.48
N ALA A 366 -24.56 41.18 -5.41
CA ALA A 366 -23.78 40.25 -4.59
C ALA A 366 -24.55 39.70 -3.37
N CYS A 367 -25.84 40.04 -3.22
CA CYS A 367 -26.68 39.62 -2.09
C CYS A 367 -26.64 38.11 -1.83
N ALA A 368 -26.76 37.28 -2.88
CA ALA A 368 -26.73 35.83 -2.74
C ALA A 368 -25.39 35.32 -2.16
N THR A 369 -24.27 35.90 -2.59
CA THR A 369 -22.94 35.53 -2.08
C THR A 369 -22.72 36.01 -0.65
N ALA A 370 -23.26 37.16 -0.26
CA ALA A 370 -23.19 37.65 1.11
C ALA A 370 -24.01 36.78 2.08
N ARG A 371 -25.25 36.41 1.69
CA ARG A 371 -26.08 35.47 2.47
C ARG A 371 -25.43 34.10 2.62
N ALA A 372 -24.82 33.58 1.55
CA ALA A 372 -24.09 32.31 1.61
C ALA A 372 -22.84 32.41 2.48
N SER A 373 -22.16 33.56 2.53
CA SER A 373 -20.97 33.74 3.38
C SER A 373 -21.33 33.71 4.86
N HIS A 374 -22.43 34.35 5.28
CA HIS A 374 -22.92 34.31 6.66
C HIS A 374 -23.29 32.89 7.14
N LEU A 375 -23.62 31.99 6.21
CA LEU A 375 -23.91 30.59 6.55
C LEU A 375 -22.69 29.88 7.15
N PHE A 376 -21.49 30.25 6.70
CA PHE A 376 -20.22 29.68 7.12
C PHE A 376 -19.43 30.57 8.06
N ASP A 377 -19.63 31.89 7.99
CA ASP A 377 -19.01 32.88 8.87
C ASP A 377 -20.06 33.44 9.84
N ASN A 378 -20.28 32.70 10.92
CA ASN A 378 -21.23 33.06 11.97
C ASN A 378 -20.53 33.05 13.34
N PRO A 379 -21.03 33.75 14.36
CA PRO A 379 -20.38 33.76 15.68
C PRO A 379 -20.20 32.37 16.31
N ALA A 380 -21.01 31.39 15.94
CA ALA A 380 -20.89 30.01 16.42
C ALA A 380 -19.72 29.24 15.77
N THR A 381 -19.20 29.67 14.63
CA THR A 381 -18.01 29.03 14.01
C THR A 381 -16.73 29.31 14.80
N VAL A 382 -16.66 30.44 15.52
CA VAL A 382 -15.57 30.72 16.48
C VAL A 382 -15.60 29.73 17.64
N PHE A 383 -16.79 29.46 18.19
CA PHE A 383 -16.94 28.39 19.19
C PHE A 383 -16.52 27.03 18.60
N PHE A 384 -16.89 26.77 17.35
CA PHE A 384 -16.55 25.53 16.67
C PHE A 384 -15.04 25.35 16.46
N SER A 385 -14.29 26.41 16.12
CA SER A 385 -12.83 26.32 15.95
C SER A 385 -12.12 25.97 17.26
N VAL A 386 -12.55 26.56 18.38
CA VAL A 386 -12.04 26.21 19.73
C VAL A 386 -12.40 24.76 20.08
N PHE A 387 -13.64 24.34 19.83
CA PHE A 387 -14.07 22.96 20.02
C PHE A 387 -13.21 21.99 19.21
N MET A 388 -12.91 22.32 17.95
CA MET A 388 -12.12 21.46 17.06
C MET A 388 -10.66 21.34 17.48
N ALA A 389 -10.06 22.41 18.03
CA ALA A 389 -8.73 22.34 18.63
C ALA A 389 -8.68 21.39 19.84
N LEU A 390 -9.68 21.48 20.74
CA LEU A 390 -9.82 20.58 21.89
C LEU A 390 -10.15 19.15 21.46
N TRP A 391 -10.98 19.00 20.44
CA TRP A 391 -11.31 17.71 19.82
C TRP A 391 -10.06 17.03 19.28
N ALA A 392 -9.21 17.75 18.55
CA ALA A 392 -7.98 17.20 17.99
C ALA A 392 -7.04 16.69 19.10
N ALA A 393 -6.88 17.47 20.20
CA ALA A 393 -6.11 17.03 21.36
C ALA A 393 -6.72 15.79 22.04
N THR A 394 -8.05 15.77 22.22
CA THR A 394 -8.79 14.66 22.82
C THR A 394 -8.69 13.39 21.97
N PHE A 395 -8.77 13.51 20.65
CA PHE A 395 -8.57 12.42 19.69
C PHE A 395 -7.18 11.80 19.84
N MET A 396 -6.12 12.61 19.91
CA MET A 396 -4.75 12.10 20.08
C MET A 396 -4.56 11.33 21.39
N GLU A 397 -5.11 11.85 22.49
CA GLU A 397 -5.02 11.19 23.80
C GLU A 397 -5.90 9.94 23.90
N HIS A 398 -7.08 9.97 23.28
CA HIS A 398 -7.93 8.79 23.16
C HIS A 398 -7.24 7.69 22.35
N TRP A 399 -6.62 8.04 21.22
CA TRP A 399 -5.85 7.09 20.40
C TRP A 399 -4.70 6.47 21.20
N LYS A 400 -3.87 7.27 21.89
CA LYS A 400 -2.80 6.74 22.75
C LYS A 400 -3.31 5.71 23.76
N ARG A 401 -4.41 6.02 24.46
CA ARG A 401 -5.02 5.12 25.45
C ARG A 401 -5.54 3.83 24.79
N LYS A 402 -6.19 3.94 23.62
CA LYS A 402 -6.67 2.78 22.86
C LYS A 402 -5.50 1.93 22.37
N GLN A 403 -4.46 2.53 21.80
CA GLN A 403 -3.25 1.87 21.34
C GLN A 403 -2.59 1.08 22.48
N MET A 404 -2.45 1.68 23.67
CA MET A 404 -1.88 0.97 24.82
C MET A 404 -2.74 -0.21 25.27
N ARG A 405 -4.08 -0.07 25.23
CA ARG A 405 -4.99 -1.19 25.52
C ARG A 405 -4.86 -2.31 24.49
N LEU A 406 -4.72 -1.99 23.20
CA LEU A 406 -4.49 -2.97 22.15
C LEU A 406 -3.14 -3.65 22.31
N ASN A 407 -2.08 -2.90 22.61
CA ASN A 407 -0.75 -3.45 22.88
C ASN A 407 -0.77 -4.45 24.04
N TYR A 408 -1.54 -4.17 25.10
CA TYR A 408 -1.73 -5.12 26.19
C TYR A 408 -2.59 -6.33 25.79
N ARG A 409 -3.65 -6.14 25.01
CA ARG A 409 -4.52 -7.25 24.56
C ARG A 409 -3.83 -8.16 23.55
N TRP A 410 -2.91 -7.61 22.75
CA TRP A 410 -2.14 -8.32 21.73
C TRP A 410 -0.76 -8.74 22.22
N ASP A 411 -0.48 -8.56 23.53
CA ASP A 411 0.75 -8.95 24.21
C ASP A 411 2.04 -8.37 23.59
N LEU A 412 1.93 -7.18 22.97
CA LEU A 412 3.04 -6.44 22.35
C LEU A 412 3.90 -5.67 23.37
N THR A 413 3.57 -5.74 24.67
CA THR A 413 4.34 -5.11 25.75
C THR A 413 5.68 -5.84 25.93
N GLY A 414 6.81 -5.17 25.62
CA GLY A 414 8.16 -5.76 25.64
C GLY A 414 8.77 -6.09 24.26
N PHE A 415 8.07 -5.73 23.17
CA PHE A 415 8.56 -5.93 21.80
C PHE A 415 9.89 -5.21 21.52
N GLU A 416 10.20 -4.10 22.21
CA GLU A 416 11.46 -3.35 22.01
C GLU A 416 12.70 -4.15 22.37
N GLU A 417 12.65 -4.95 23.44
CA GLU A 417 13.76 -5.84 23.85
C GLU A 417 13.90 -7.04 22.90
N GLU A 418 12.80 -7.49 22.30
CA GLU A 418 12.79 -8.54 21.27
C GLU A 418 13.34 -8.01 19.92
N GLU A 419 13.00 -6.79 19.54
CA GLU A 419 13.48 -6.09 18.33
C GLU A 419 14.99 -5.77 18.42
N GLU A 420 15.50 -5.45 19.62
CA GLU A 420 16.93 -5.22 19.83
C GLU A 420 17.75 -6.53 19.83
N ALA A 421 17.16 -7.64 20.29
CA ALA A 421 17.77 -8.97 20.25
C ALA A 421 17.82 -9.57 18.83
N VAL A 422 16.77 -9.34 18.03
CA VAL A 422 16.72 -9.72 16.61
C VAL A 422 17.22 -8.53 15.79
N LYS A 423 18.53 -8.35 15.71
CA LYS A 423 19.14 -7.29 14.90
C LYS A 423 18.54 -7.31 13.48
N ASP A 424 17.80 -6.25 13.15
CA ASP A 424 17.20 -6.06 11.83
C ASP A 424 18.24 -6.34 10.73
N HIS A 425 17.93 -7.30 9.84
CA HIS A 425 18.78 -7.61 8.71
C HIS A 425 18.95 -6.34 7.86
N PRO A 426 20.19 -5.91 7.57
CA PRO A 426 20.40 -4.74 6.74
C PRO A 426 19.81 -4.97 5.35
N ARG A 427 19.33 -3.89 4.75
CA ARG A 427 18.67 -3.97 3.43
C ARG A 427 19.68 -4.44 2.36
N ALA A 428 19.26 -5.30 1.43
CA ALA A 428 20.14 -5.83 0.38
C ALA A 428 20.85 -4.73 -0.45
N GLU A 429 20.17 -3.62 -0.74
CA GLU A 429 20.78 -2.46 -1.44
C GLU A 429 21.89 -1.79 -0.61
N TYR A 430 21.76 -1.78 0.72
CA TYR A 430 22.77 -1.27 1.64
C TYR A 430 24.00 -2.19 1.64
N GLU A 431 23.79 -3.50 1.76
CA GLU A 431 24.86 -4.49 1.72
C GLU A 431 25.64 -4.46 0.40
N ALA A 432 24.93 -4.35 -0.73
CA ALA A 432 25.55 -4.23 -2.05
C ALA A 432 26.46 -3.00 -2.16
N ARG A 433 26.04 -1.85 -1.62
CA ARG A 433 26.85 -0.62 -1.64
C ARG A 433 28.02 -0.67 -0.65
N VAL A 434 27.85 -1.32 0.51
CA VAL A 434 28.94 -1.58 1.46
C VAL A 434 30.00 -2.48 0.82
N LEU A 435 29.57 -3.53 0.13
CA LEU A 435 30.42 -4.45 -0.61
C LEU A 435 31.17 -3.75 -1.75
N GLU A 436 30.51 -2.90 -2.52
CA GLU A 436 31.18 -2.11 -3.56
C GLU A 436 32.30 -1.25 -2.97
N LYS A 437 32.04 -0.63 -1.81
CA LYS A 437 33.05 0.16 -1.10
C LYS A 437 34.20 -0.71 -0.58
N SER A 438 33.95 -1.91 -0.06
CA SER A 438 35.02 -2.80 0.38
C SER A 438 35.90 -3.24 -0.79
N LEU A 439 35.30 -3.61 -1.93
CA LEU A 439 36.00 -3.97 -3.15
C LEU A 439 36.88 -2.81 -3.68
N ARG A 440 36.36 -1.58 -3.69
CA ARG A 440 37.14 -0.38 -4.05
C ARG A 440 38.30 -0.11 -3.09
N LYS A 441 38.16 -0.46 -1.81
CA LYS A 441 39.23 -0.31 -0.81
C LYS A 441 40.29 -1.39 -0.99
N GLU A 442 39.88 -2.62 -1.28
CA GLU A 442 40.79 -3.72 -1.62
C GLU A 442 41.57 -3.47 -2.90
N SER A 443 40.94 -2.95 -3.96
CA SER A 443 41.64 -2.60 -5.19
C SER A 443 42.69 -1.51 -4.95
N LYS A 444 42.33 -0.44 -4.23
CA LYS A 444 43.28 0.61 -3.82
C LYS A 444 44.42 0.09 -2.95
N ASN A 445 44.14 -0.85 -2.04
CA ASN A 445 45.18 -1.47 -1.21
C ASN A 445 46.11 -2.36 -2.05
N LYS A 446 45.59 -3.14 -3.00
CA LYS A 446 46.39 -3.95 -3.93
C LYS A 446 47.28 -3.05 -4.81
N GLU A 447 46.76 -1.92 -5.25
CA GLU A 447 47.51 -0.93 -6.03
C GLU A 447 48.62 -0.25 -5.22
N LYS A 448 48.34 0.10 -3.94
CA LYS A 448 49.38 0.58 -3.01
C LYS A 448 50.48 -0.45 -2.74
N HIS A 449 50.11 -1.71 -2.55
CA HIS A 449 51.07 -2.79 -2.25
C HIS A 449 51.95 -3.16 -3.46
N ARG A 450 51.48 -2.88 -4.69
CA ARG A 450 52.23 -3.06 -5.93
C ARG A 450 53.38 -2.05 -6.08
N ASN A 451 53.38 -0.96 -5.30
CA ASN A 451 54.38 0.11 -5.35
C ASN A 451 55.45 0.01 -4.24
N THR A 452 55.54 -1.13 -3.53
CA THR A 452 56.57 -1.40 -2.51
C THR A 452 57.34 -2.68 -2.87
N PRO A 453 58.69 -2.68 -2.85
CA PRO A 453 59.48 -3.89 -3.14
C PRO A 453 59.30 -4.92 -2.01
N GLU A 454 59.08 -6.19 -2.39
CA GLU A 454 58.67 -7.29 -1.49
C GLU A 454 59.90 -8.06 -0.97
N GLU A 455 60.12 -8.08 0.35
CA GLU A 455 61.10 -8.95 1.01
C GLU A 455 60.49 -10.34 1.31
N SER A 456 61.25 -11.40 1.04
CA SER A 456 60.76 -12.72 0.61
C SER A 456 60.46 -13.74 1.73
N THR A 457 59.94 -13.32 2.88
CA THR A 457 59.54 -14.30 3.91
C THR A 457 58.10 -14.07 4.42
N ASN A 458 57.28 -15.12 4.27
CA ASN A 458 55.89 -15.29 4.78
C ASN A 458 54.70 -15.13 3.80
N LYS A 459 54.87 -15.46 2.51
CA LYS A 459 53.76 -15.54 1.53
C LYS A 459 52.53 -16.35 1.99
N TRP A 460 52.74 -17.43 2.75
CA TRP A 460 51.64 -18.29 3.22
C TRP A 460 50.86 -17.65 4.39
N LYS A 461 51.57 -17.06 5.36
CA LYS A 461 50.98 -16.34 6.49
C LYS A 461 50.21 -15.09 6.03
N GLN A 462 50.70 -14.41 4.98
CA GLN A 462 50.03 -13.28 4.33
C GLN A 462 48.74 -13.71 3.60
N ARG A 463 48.78 -14.81 2.84
CA ARG A 463 47.62 -15.36 2.12
C ARG A 463 46.51 -15.81 3.06
N VAL A 464 46.86 -16.51 4.15
CA VAL A 464 45.89 -16.94 5.17
C VAL A 464 45.31 -15.76 5.94
N LYS A 465 46.12 -14.76 6.32
CA LYS A 465 45.59 -13.52 6.93
C LYS A 465 44.68 -12.74 5.98
N THR A 466 44.97 -12.72 4.68
CA THR A 466 44.15 -12.00 3.68
C THR A 466 42.83 -12.74 3.40
N ALA A 467 42.86 -14.07 3.33
CA ALA A 467 41.65 -14.89 3.22
C ALA A 467 40.77 -14.82 4.48
N MET A 468 41.38 -14.86 5.68
CA MET A 468 40.65 -14.68 6.94
C MET A 468 40.19 -13.24 7.19
N ALA A 469 40.91 -12.24 6.66
CA ALA A 469 40.51 -10.83 6.75
C ALA A 469 39.34 -10.52 5.82
N GLY A 470 39.28 -11.11 4.61
CA GLY A 470 38.14 -10.95 3.68
C GLY A 470 36.80 -11.41 4.27
N VAL A 471 36.82 -12.49 5.07
CA VAL A 471 35.63 -13.04 5.76
C VAL A 471 35.24 -12.21 6.99
N LYS A 472 36.20 -11.52 7.65
CA LYS A 472 35.94 -10.66 8.82
C LYS A 472 35.69 -9.18 8.49
N LEU A 473 35.89 -8.74 7.24
CA LEU A 473 35.81 -7.32 6.86
C LEU A 473 34.39 -6.82 6.60
N THR A 474 33.49 -7.72 6.19
CA THR A 474 32.09 -7.41 5.85
C THR A 474 31.31 -6.84 7.04
N ASP A 475 31.65 -7.25 8.26
CA ASP A 475 30.97 -6.78 9.49
C ASP A 475 31.41 -5.38 9.98
N LYS A 476 32.55 -4.85 9.51
CA LYS A 476 33.15 -3.64 10.12
C LYS A 476 33.16 -2.38 9.25
N VAL A 477 32.86 -2.47 7.95
CA VAL A 477 32.88 -1.29 7.06
C VAL A 477 31.49 -0.64 6.99
N LYS A 478 31.26 0.41 7.80
CA LYS A 478 30.05 1.25 7.69
C LYS A 478 30.25 2.37 6.66
N LEU A 479 29.18 2.78 5.96
CA LEU A 479 29.19 4.01 5.17
C LEU A 479 29.49 5.21 6.09
N THR A 480 30.47 6.04 5.72
CA THR A 480 30.90 7.18 6.53
C THR A 480 30.05 8.41 6.20
N TRP A 481 30.05 9.40 7.10
CA TRP A 481 29.29 10.65 6.91
C TRP A 481 29.69 11.39 5.62
N ARG A 482 30.97 11.30 5.22
CA ARG A 482 31.47 11.84 3.94
C ARG A 482 30.89 11.16 2.71
N ASP A 483 30.56 9.86 2.77
CA ASP A 483 29.93 9.15 1.65
C ASP A 483 28.44 9.51 1.51
N ARG A 484 27.81 9.91 2.61
CA ARG A 484 26.38 10.28 2.65
C ARG A 484 26.13 11.76 2.41
N PHE A 485 27.14 12.62 2.64
CA PHE A 485 27.00 14.07 2.49
C PHE A 485 26.49 14.50 1.11
N PRO A 486 27.01 13.96 -0.03
CA PRO A 486 26.47 14.29 -1.34
C PRO A 486 25.00 13.89 -1.48
N ALA A 487 24.61 12.72 -0.95
CA ALA A 487 23.22 12.25 -0.98
C ALA A 487 22.28 13.11 -0.12
N TYR A 488 22.73 13.62 1.03
CA TYR A 488 21.94 14.54 1.84
C TYR A 488 21.82 15.92 1.17
N PHE A 489 22.87 16.39 0.52
CA PHE A 489 22.86 17.66 -0.21
C PHE A 489 21.94 17.62 -1.43
N THR A 490 22.03 16.57 -2.27
CA THR A 490 21.13 16.41 -3.42
C THR A 490 19.67 16.27 -2.99
N ASN A 491 19.43 15.61 -1.87
CA ASN A 491 18.11 15.48 -1.27
C ASN A 491 17.54 16.81 -0.77
N LEU A 492 18.32 17.61 -0.06
CA LEU A 492 17.88 18.94 0.37
C LEU A 492 17.57 19.83 -0.85
N MET A 493 18.46 19.87 -1.83
CA MET A 493 18.27 20.68 -3.04
C MET A 493 17.07 20.20 -3.87
N SER A 494 16.88 18.89 -3.99
CA SER A 494 15.73 18.31 -4.70
C SER A 494 14.42 18.63 -3.99
N ILE A 495 14.35 18.54 -2.66
CA ILE A 495 13.14 18.91 -1.91
C ILE A 495 12.83 20.40 -2.07
N VAL A 496 13.82 21.28 -1.92
CA VAL A 496 13.64 22.73 -2.09
C VAL A 496 13.19 23.07 -3.51
N PHE A 497 13.80 22.45 -4.52
CA PHE A 497 13.38 22.60 -5.91
C PHE A 497 11.94 22.17 -6.13
N MET A 498 11.53 21.03 -5.58
CA MET A 498 10.16 20.53 -5.75
C MET A 498 9.12 21.38 -5.04
N ILE A 499 9.46 21.96 -3.89
CA ILE A 499 8.65 22.98 -3.23
C ILE A 499 8.55 24.23 -4.14
N ALA A 500 9.65 24.71 -4.73
CA ALA A 500 9.60 25.83 -5.67
C ALA A 500 8.72 25.53 -6.90
N VAL A 501 8.73 24.29 -7.41
CA VAL A 501 7.85 23.84 -8.50
C VAL A 501 6.38 23.93 -8.09
N THR A 502 5.99 23.54 -6.88
CA THR A 502 4.60 23.69 -6.42
C THR A 502 4.16 25.16 -6.44
N PHE A 503 5.00 26.07 -5.95
CA PHE A 503 4.71 27.51 -5.98
C PHE A 503 4.61 28.04 -7.41
N ALA A 504 5.49 27.61 -8.31
CA ALA A 504 5.44 27.98 -9.72
C ALA A 504 4.15 27.51 -10.40
N ILE A 505 3.66 26.31 -10.05
CA ILE A 505 2.41 25.76 -10.58
C ILE A 505 1.20 26.53 -10.06
N VAL A 506 1.17 26.88 -8.77
CA VAL A 506 0.11 27.72 -8.21
C VAL A 506 0.09 29.09 -8.89
N LEU A 507 1.26 29.71 -9.11
CA LEU A 507 1.38 30.93 -9.91
C LEU A 507 0.89 30.71 -11.35
N GLY A 508 1.17 29.57 -11.97
CA GLY A 508 0.66 29.19 -13.28
C GLY A 508 -0.87 29.09 -13.33
N VAL A 509 -1.50 28.50 -12.32
CA VAL A 509 -2.98 28.43 -12.21
C VAL A 509 -3.57 29.82 -12.00
N ILE A 510 -2.91 30.69 -11.25
CA ILE A 510 -3.32 32.09 -11.07
C ILE A 510 -3.28 32.84 -12.41
N ILE A 511 -2.19 32.70 -13.17
CA ILE A 511 -2.07 33.32 -14.51
C ILE A 511 -3.13 32.76 -15.46
N TYR A 512 -3.43 31.45 -15.38
CA TYR A 512 -4.52 30.84 -16.15
C TYR A 512 -5.88 31.46 -15.81
N ARG A 513 -6.18 31.69 -14.52
CA ARG A 513 -7.42 32.35 -14.09
C ARG A 513 -7.52 33.77 -14.62
N ILE A 514 -6.44 34.55 -14.49
CA ILE A 514 -6.40 35.94 -14.95
C ILE A 514 -6.60 36.02 -16.47
N SER A 515 -5.91 35.17 -17.23
CA SER A 515 -6.00 35.16 -18.69
C SER A 515 -7.37 34.67 -19.20
N THR A 516 -7.95 33.64 -18.60
CA THR A 516 -9.29 33.16 -18.99
C THR A 516 -10.40 34.12 -18.60
N ALA A 517 -10.31 34.78 -17.44
CA ALA A 517 -11.25 35.83 -17.06
C ALA A 517 -11.22 37.00 -18.06
N ALA A 518 -10.03 37.43 -18.49
CA ALA A 518 -9.87 38.47 -19.49
C ALA A 518 -10.43 38.04 -20.86
N ALA A 519 -10.13 36.81 -21.30
CA ALA A 519 -10.61 36.28 -22.59
C ALA A 519 -12.13 36.14 -22.64
N LEU A 520 -12.76 35.64 -21.57
CA LEU A 520 -14.21 35.48 -21.49
C LEU A 520 -14.94 36.83 -21.38
N ALA A 521 -14.30 37.86 -20.81
CA ALA A 521 -14.85 39.22 -20.81
C ALA A 521 -14.91 39.85 -22.21
N MET A 522 -14.02 39.43 -23.11
CA MET A 522 -13.97 39.86 -24.52
C MET A 522 -14.96 39.11 -25.43
N ASN A 523 -15.58 38.02 -24.95
CA ASN A 523 -16.52 37.23 -25.76
C ASN A 523 -17.83 38.01 -26.00
N SER A 524 -18.36 37.93 -27.22
CA SER A 524 -19.53 38.66 -27.72
C SER A 524 -20.88 38.06 -27.27
N SER A 525 -20.89 36.84 -26.74
CA SER A 525 -22.13 36.16 -26.30
C SER A 525 -22.62 36.62 -24.90
N PRO A 526 -23.85 37.15 -24.75
CA PRO A 526 -24.35 37.69 -23.47
C PRO A 526 -24.48 36.64 -22.36
N SER A 527 -24.84 35.41 -22.71
CA SER A 527 -25.05 34.30 -21.75
C SER A 527 -23.74 33.79 -21.14
N VAL A 528 -22.63 33.91 -21.89
CA VAL A 528 -21.29 33.59 -21.37
C VAL A 528 -20.81 34.73 -20.48
N ARG A 529 -21.16 35.99 -20.81
CA ARG A 529 -20.79 37.17 -20.04
C ARG A 529 -21.43 37.24 -18.64
N SER A 530 -22.67 36.76 -18.49
CA SER A 530 -23.35 36.75 -17.17
C SER A 530 -22.81 35.68 -16.21
N ASN A 531 -22.25 34.57 -16.73
CA ASN A 531 -21.76 33.44 -15.94
C ASN A 531 -20.22 33.33 -15.88
N ILE A 532 -19.46 34.33 -16.36
CA ILE A 532 -17.98 34.28 -16.46
C ILE A 532 -17.36 33.83 -15.14
N ARG A 533 -17.78 34.42 -14.02
CA ARG A 533 -17.16 34.19 -12.70
C ARG A 533 -17.31 32.74 -12.26
N VAL A 534 -18.50 32.17 -12.36
CA VAL A 534 -18.76 30.77 -11.96
C VAL A 534 -18.01 29.81 -12.88
N THR A 535 -18.03 30.05 -14.19
CA THR A 535 -17.31 29.21 -15.16
C THR A 535 -15.80 29.24 -14.92
N VAL A 536 -15.18 30.43 -14.79
CA VAL A 536 -13.74 30.57 -14.57
C VAL A 536 -13.30 29.96 -13.23
N THR A 537 -14.05 30.21 -12.16
CA THR A 537 -13.73 29.63 -10.85
C THR A 537 -13.85 28.11 -10.87
N ALA A 538 -14.93 27.56 -11.43
CA ALA A 538 -15.13 26.12 -11.53
C ALA A 538 -14.08 25.44 -12.40
N THR A 539 -13.82 25.93 -13.62
CA THR A 539 -12.82 25.34 -14.52
C THR A 539 -11.42 25.40 -13.92
N ALA A 540 -11.07 26.50 -13.27
CA ALA A 540 -9.77 26.63 -12.63
C ALA A 540 -9.61 25.74 -11.40
N VAL A 541 -10.65 25.52 -10.59
CA VAL A 541 -10.60 24.53 -9.49
C VAL A 541 -10.44 23.12 -10.05
N ILE A 542 -11.14 22.76 -11.13
CA ILE A 542 -11.03 21.44 -11.78
C ILE A 542 -9.64 21.22 -12.35
N ILE A 543 -9.08 22.19 -13.07
CA ILE A 543 -7.72 22.11 -13.62
C ILE A 543 -6.71 21.98 -12.48
N ASN A 544 -6.86 22.77 -11.41
CA ASN A 544 -6.00 22.66 -10.25
C ASN A 544 -6.09 21.27 -9.61
N LEU A 545 -7.29 20.68 -9.50
CA LEU A 545 -7.48 19.32 -9.00
C LEU A 545 -6.76 18.28 -9.87
N VAL A 546 -6.89 18.36 -11.20
CA VAL A 546 -6.18 17.45 -12.13
C VAL A 546 -4.66 17.58 -11.99
N VAL A 547 -4.15 18.81 -11.88
CA VAL A 547 -2.72 19.07 -11.68
C VAL A 547 -2.24 18.48 -10.35
N ILE A 548 -2.98 18.66 -9.26
CA ILE A 548 -2.66 18.08 -7.95
C ILE A 548 -2.55 16.55 -8.04
N ILE A 549 -3.51 15.89 -8.70
CA ILE A 549 -3.52 14.43 -8.87
C ILE A 549 -2.28 13.96 -9.65
N LEU A 550 -1.96 14.61 -10.77
CA LEU A 550 -0.78 14.25 -11.58
C LEU A 550 0.53 14.46 -10.81
N LEU A 551 0.65 15.58 -10.09
CA LEU A 551 1.84 15.89 -9.30
C LEU A 551 2.02 14.94 -8.11
N ASP A 552 0.94 14.51 -7.45
CA ASP A 552 1.02 13.59 -6.32
C ASP A 552 1.70 12.26 -6.68
N GLU A 553 1.49 11.76 -7.90
CA GLU A 553 2.17 10.56 -8.41
C GLU A 553 3.64 10.82 -8.74
N VAL A 554 3.95 11.96 -9.37
CA VAL A 554 5.34 12.37 -9.64
C VAL A 554 6.11 12.54 -8.34
N TYR A 555 5.53 13.18 -7.33
CA TYR A 555 6.13 13.34 -6.01
C TYR A 555 6.35 12.01 -5.29
N GLY A 556 5.40 11.07 -5.39
CA GLY A 556 5.58 9.72 -4.86
C GLY A 556 6.77 8.99 -5.52
N CYS A 557 6.94 9.13 -6.83
CA CYS A 557 8.06 8.54 -7.56
C CYS A 557 9.40 9.17 -7.18
N VAL A 558 9.45 10.51 -7.12
CA VAL A 558 10.65 11.27 -6.75
C VAL A 558 11.05 10.96 -5.31
N ALA A 559 10.10 10.91 -4.36
CA ALA A 559 10.38 10.58 -2.97
C ALA A 559 11.00 9.18 -2.82
N ARG A 560 10.49 8.19 -3.57
CA ARG A 560 11.07 6.83 -3.62
C ARG A 560 12.49 6.84 -4.18
N TRP A 561 12.71 7.53 -5.29
CA TRP A 561 14.04 7.65 -5.91
C TRP A 561 15.04 8.35 -4.98
N LEU A 562 14.64 9.44 -4.35
CA LEU A 562 15.48 10.22 -3.44
C LEU A 562 15.89 9.41 -2.21
N THR A 563 14.95 8.68 -1.63
CA THR A 563 15.21 7.81 -0.48
C THR A 563 16.11 6.63 -0.86
N LYS A 564 16.00 6.12 -2.10
CA LYS A 564 16.89 5.08 -2.63
C LYS A 564 18.33 5.58 -2.78
N ILE A 565 18.54 6.85 -3.09
CA ILE A 565 19.89 7.45 -3.16
C ILE A 565 20.56 7.52 -1.78
N GLU A 566 19.79 7.84 -0.73
CA GLU A 566 20.31 7.95 0.64
C GLU A 566 20.87 6.63 1.20
N VAL A 567 20.43 5.49 0.67
CA VAL A 567 20.80 4.13 1.10
C VAL A 567 20.77 4.00 2.63
N PRO A 568 19.58 4.05 3.23
CA PRO A 568 19.40 3.78 4.65
C PRO A 568 19.75 2.33 4.99
N LYS A 569 20.10 2.10 6.26
CA LYS A 569 20.63 0.81 6.73
C LYS A 569 19.54 -0.25 6.91
N THR A 570 18.40 0.12 7.48
CA THR A 570 17.29 -0.77 7.83
C THR A 570 16.03 -0.39 7.07
N GLU A 571 15.11 -1.34 6.92
CA GLU A 571 13.82 -1.11 6.25
C GLU A 571 12.97 -0.09 7.02
N LYS A 572 12.96 -0.16 8.36
CA LYS A 572 12.31 0.83 9.22
C LYS A 572 12.78 2.27 8.94
N SER A 573 14.11 2.47 8.86
CA SER A 573 14.67 3.79 8.53
C SER A 573 14.40 4.20 7.09
N PHE A 574 14.20 3.26 6.16
CA PHE A 574 13.79 3.56 4.79
C PHE A 574 12.34 4.03 4.75
N GLU A 575 11.42 3.28 5.38
CA GLU A 575 10.00 3.62 5.49
C GLU A 575 9.81 4.99 6.15
N GLU A 576 10.42 5.26 7.31
CA GLU A 576 10.25 6.54 8.03
C GLU A 576 10.70 7.75 7.21
N ARG A 577 11.85 7.67 6.53
CA ARG A 577 12.36 8.76 5.70
C ARG A 577 11.54 8.95 4.43
N LEU A 578 11.10 7.85 3.81
CA LEU A 578 10.21 7.89 2.65
C LEU A 578 8.89 8.57 3.01
N ILE A 579 8.27 8.16 4.12
CA ILE A 579 7.01 8.72 4.62
C ILE A 579 7.17 10.22 4.85
N PHE A 580 8.20 10.66 5.57
CA PHE A 580 8.39 12.07 5.87
C PHE A 580 8.55 12.93 4.61
N LYS A 581 9.34 12.48 3.63
CA LYS A 581 9.55 13.21 2.36
C LYS A 581 8.30 13.25 1.50
N ALA A 582 7.65 12.09 1.33
CA ALA A 582 6.43 11.99 0.55
C ALA A 582 5.31 12.85 1.17
N PHE A 583 5.16 12.80 2.50
CA PHE A 583 4.22 13.64 3.23
C PHE A 583 4.49 15.12 3.02
N LEU A 584 5.74 15.59 3.19
CA LEU A 584 6.07 17.02 3.04
C LEU A 584 5.72 17.54 1.63
N LEU A 585 6.08 16.78 0.58
CA LEU A 585 5.78 17.17 -0.80
C LEU A 585 4.27 17.18 -1.09
N LYS A 586 3.55 16.13 -0.65
CA LYS A 586 2.09 16.05 -0.84
C LYS A 586 1.33 17.09 -0.01
N PHE A 587 1.81 17.41 1.20
CA PHE A 587 1.28 18.48 2.05
C PHE A 587 1.37 19.83 1.33
N VAL A 588 2.56 20.20 0.86
CA VAL A 588 2.75 21.47 0.14
C VAL A 588 1.90 21.49 -1.13
N ASN A 589 1.89 20.43 -1.94
CA ASN A 589 1.10 20.36 -3.15
C ASN A 589 -0.42 20.53 -2.90
N SER A 590 -0.95 19.81 -1.90
CA SER A 590 -2.38 19.77 -1.61
C SER A 590 -2.89 21.06 -0.94
N TYR A 591 -2.09 21.67 -0.05
CA TYR A 591 -2.55 22.81 0.75
C TYR A 591 -2.13 24.18 0.19
N THR A 592 -1.08 24.29 -0.63
CA THR A 592 -0.64 25.61 -1.15
C THR A 592 -1.73 26.37 -1.90
N PRO A 593 -2.54 25.75 -2.79
CA PRO A 593 -3.64 26.47 -3.44
C PRO A 593 -4.68 27.00 -2.45
N ILE A 594 -4.89 26.30 -1.34
CA ILE A 594 -5.87 26.66 -0.30
C ILE A 594 -5.31 27.78 0.57
N PHE A 595 -4.04 27.69 0.96
CA PHE A 595 -3.33 28.76 1.68
C PHE A 595 -3.28 30.06 0.88
N TYR A 596 -3.07 29.97 -0.44
CA TYR A 596 -3.12 31.14 -1.31
C TYR A 596 -4.47 31.85 -1.24
N VAL A 597 -5.57 31.11 -1.44
CA VAL A 597 -6.93 31.68 -1.42
C VAL A 597 -7.31 32.22 -0.04
N ALA A 598 -6.88 31.55 1.04
CA ALA A 598 -7.19 31.96 2.41
C ALA A 598 -6.42 33.21 2.86
N PHE A 599 -5.13 33.31 2.56
CA PHE A 599 -4.26 34.32 3.19
C PHE A 599 -3.69 35.38 2.24
N PHE A 600 -3.48 35.05 0.98
CA PHE A 600 -2.75 35.92 0.03
C PHE A 600 -3.68 36.59 -0.99
N LYS A 601 -4.76 35.92 -1.39
CA LYS A 601 -5.71 36.44 -2.38
C LYS A 601 -6.41 37.70 -1.87
N GLY A 602 -6.49 38.74 -2.71
CA GLY A 602 -7.15 40.02 -2.39
C GLY A 602 -6.45 40.90 -1.34
N ARG A 603 -5.30 40.50 -0.78
CA ARG A 603 -4.58 41.28 0.25
C ARG A 603 -3.58 42.29 -0.33
N PHE A 604 -3.08 42.06 -1.55
CA PHE A 604 -1.99 42.84 -2.18
C PHE A 604 -2.41 43.54 -3.48
N VAL A 605 -3.64 44.08 -3.54
CA VAL A 605 -4.21 44.66 -4.78
C VAL A 605 -3.99 46.17 -4.93
N GLY A 606 -3.67 46.90 -3.86
CA GLY A 606 -3.49 48.35 -3.88
C GLY A 606 -4.83 49.10 -3.80
N ARG A 607 -4.89 50.32 -4.34
CA ARG A 607 -6.10 51.16 -4.34
C ARG A 607 -6.48 51.57 -5.76
N PRO A 608 -7.76 51.92 -6.03
CA PRO A 608 -8.13 52.49 -7.32
C PRO A 608 -7.25 53.68 -7.70
N GLY A 609 -6.55 53.57 -8.84
CA GLY A 609 -5.60 54.56 -9.35
C GLY A 609 -4.12 54.19 -9.14
N ASP A 610 -3.81 53.27 -8.23
CA ASP A 610 -2.45 52.74 -7.99
C ASP A 610 -2.52 51.25 -7.65
N TYR A 611 -2.64 50.43 -8.68
CA TYR A 611 -2.75 48.97 -8.56
C TYR A 611 -1.38 48.30 -8.62
N VAL A 612 -1.24 47.20 -7.87
CA VAL A 612 -0.02 46.37 -7.92
C VAL A 612 -0.10 45.43 -9.12
N TYR A 613 0.80 45.65 -10.08
CA TYR A 613 0.93 44.84 -11.29
C TYR A 613 2.03 43.78 -11.12
N ILE A 614 1.67 42.52 -11.30
CA ILE A 614 2.63 41.42 -11.35
C ILE A 614 3.19 41.32 -12.78
N PHE A 615 4.52 41.21 -12.89
CA PHE A 615 5.25 41.27 -14.17
C PHE A 615 4.91 42.50 -15.04
N ARG A 616 4.50 43.63 -14.43
CA ARG A 616 4.14 44.91 -15.09
C ARG A 616 2.98 44.87 -16.09
N SER A 617 2.32 43.73 -16.28
CA SER A 617 1.26 43.56 -17.31
C SER A 617 -0.07 43.02 -16.77
N PHE A 618 -0.08 42.36 -15.61
CA PHE A 618 -1.30 41.73 -15.07
C PHE A 618 -1.59 42.25 -13.66
N ARG A 619 -2.82 42.76 -13.45
CA ARG A 619 -3.32 43.19 -12.14
C ARG A 619 -3.50 41.98 -11.22
N MET A 620 -3.13 42.14 -9.95
CA MET A 620 -3.33 41.11 -8.92
C MET A 620 -4.82 40.76 -8.74
N GLU A 621 -5.10 39.50 -8.39
CA GLU A 621 -6.47 38.98 -8.27
C GLU A 621 -7.19 39.53 -7.03
N GLU A 622 -8.39 40.06 -7.24
CA GLU A 622 -9.29 40.54 -6.20
C GLU A 622 -10.21 39.43 -5.66
N CYS A 623 -10.70 39.59 -4.43
CA CYS A 623 -11.73 38.71 -3.89
C CYS A 623 -13.09 38.96 -4.56
N ALA A 624 -13.97 37.96 -4.49
CA ALA A 624 -15.36 38.18 -4.84
C ALA A 624 -16.02 39.23 -3.92
N PRO A 625 -17.10 39.89 -4.36
CA PRO A 625 -17.85 40.89 -3.58
C PRO A 625 -18.28 40.44 -2.18
N GLY A 626 -18.60 39.15 -2.01
CA GLY A 626 -18.94 38.56 -0.71
C GLY A 626 -17.72 38.05 0.08
N GLY A 627 -16.50 38.33 -0.36
CA GLY A 627 -15.26 37.82 0.20
C GLY A 627 -14.71 36.57 -0.50
N CYS A 628 -13.49 36.17 -0.12
CA CYS A 628 -12.83 34.97 -0.63
C CYS A 628 -13.23 33.68 0.10
N LEU A 629 -13.99 33.77 1.21
CA LEU A 629 -14.34 32.63 2.05
C LEU A 629 -15.19 31.61 1.28
N MET A 630 -16.17 32.05 0.49
CA MET A 630 -16.98 31.14 -0.34
C MET A 630 -16.15 30.40 -1.39
N GLU A 631 -15.17 31.08 -2.01
CA GLU A 631 -14.27 30.42 -2.94
C GLU A 631 -13.39 29.37 -2.24
N LEU A 632 -12.93 29.68 -1.03
CA LEU A 632 -12.20 28.75 -0.18
C LEU A 632 -13.04 27.52 0.17
N CYS A 633 -14.29 27.70 0.60
CA CYS A 633 -15.21 26.60 0.93
C CYS A 633 -15.51 25.71 -0.28
N ILE A 634 -15.76 26.32 -1.45
CA ILE A 634 -16.00 25.59 -2.70
C ILE A 634 -14.75 24.81 -3.10
N GLN A 635 -13.59 25.45 -3.06
CA GLN A 635 -12.32 24.80 -3.40
C GLN A 635 -12.02 23.64 -2.45
N LEU A 636 -12.20 23.81 -1.15
CA LEU A 636 -12.00 22.76 -0.15
C LEU A 636 -13.01 21.62 -0.35
N SER A 637 -14.28 21.93 -0.61
CA SER A 637 -15.31 20.94 -0.88
C SER A 637 -15.00 20.13 -2.14
N ILE A 638 -14.60 20.79 -3.24
CA ILE A 638 -14.25 20.10 -4.50
C ILE A 638 -12.96 19.30 -4.36
N ILE A 639 -11.95 19.80 -3.63
CA ILE A 639 -10.71 19.05 -3.42
C ILE A 639 -10.97 17.83 -2.52
N MET A 640 -11.70 17.99 -1.42
CA MET A 640 -12.01 16.88 -0.51
C MET A 640 -12.93 15.86 -1.19
N LEU A 641 -14.13 16.27 -1.65
CA LEU A 641 -15.08 15.38 -2.31
C LEU A 641 -14.55 14.85 -3.63
N GLY A 642 -13.91 15.70 -4.44
CA GLY A 642 -13.42 15.33 -5.77
C GLY A 642 -12.23 14.40 -5.72
N LYS A 643 -11.23 14.65 -4.86
CA LYS A 643 -10.10 13.73 -4.69
C LYS A 643 -10.59 12.37 -4.21
N GLN A 644 -11.48 12.32 -3.21
CA GLN A 644 -11.99 11.05 -2.68
C GLN A 644 -12.93 10.33 -3.63
N LEU A 645 -13.84 11.01 -4.32
CA LEU A 645 -14.72 10.37 -5.30
C LEU A 645 -13.93 9.80 -6.50
N ILE A 646 -12.96 10.56 -7.01
CA ILE A 646 -12.16 10.16 -8.18
C ILE A 646 -11.18 9.05 -7.77
N GLN A 647 -10.47 9.21 -6.66
CA GLN A 647 -9.45 8.25 -6.24
C GLN A 647 -10.08 6.91 -5.80
N ASN A 648 -11.15 6.94 -5.00
CA ASN A 648 -11.80 5.72 -4.49
C ASN A 648 -12.53 4.95 -5.61
N ASN A 649 -13.33 5.63 -6.43
CA ASN A 649 -14.12 4.94 -7.45
C ASN A 649 -13.31 4.62 -8.73
N LEU A 650 -12.43 5.52 -9.17
CA LEU A 650 -11.73 5.38 -10.46
C LEU A 650 -10.39 4.66 -10.31
N PHE A 651 -9.56 5.05 -9.33
CA PHE A 651 -8.22 4.48 -9.21
C PHE A 651 -8.21 3.22 -8.36
N GLU A 652 -8.92 3.22 -7.24
CA GLU A 652 -8.85 2.09 -6.31
C GLU A 652 -9.71 0.89 -6.75
N ILE A 653 -10.94 1.13 -7.19
CA ILE A 653 -11.79 0.07 -7.75
C ILE A 653 -11.48 -0.16 -9.25
N GLY A 654 -11.22 0.91 -10.00
CA GLY A 654 -11.10 0.85 -11.45
C GLY A 654 -9.75 0.30 -11.95
N ILE A 655 -8.60 0.67 -11.36
CA ILE A 655 -7.29 0.20 -11.84
C ILE A 655 -7.14 -1.32 -11.68
N PRO A 656 -7.41 -1.95 -10.52
CA PRO A 656 -7.23 -3.39 -10.35
C PRO A 656 -8.14 -4.19 -11.30
N LYS A 657 -9.41 -3.77 -11.44
CA LYS A 657 -10.34 -4.41 -12.39
C LYS A 657 -9.91 -4.23 -13.84
N MET A 658 -9.45 -3.03 -14.22
CA MET A 658 -8.95 -2.77 -15.57
C MET A 658 -7.68 -3.57 -15.86
N LYS A 659 -6.72 -3.65 -14.93
CA LYS A 659 -5.53 -4.50 -15.05
C LYS A 659 -5.92 -5.97 -15.19
N LYS A 660 -6.86 -6.47 -14.37
CA LYS A 660 -7.40 -7.84 -14.45
C LYS A 660 -8.06 -8.10 -15.80
N PHE A 661 -8.84 -7.16 -16.30
CA PHE A 661 -9.50 -7.24 -17.61
C PHE A 661 -8.50 -7.22 -18.77
N ILE A 662 -7.49 -6.34 -18.74
CA ILE A 662 -6.40 -6.31 -19.74
C ILE A 662 -5.61 -7.62 -19.74
N ARG A 663 -5.30 -8.16 -18.54
CA ARG A 663 -4.62 -9.45 -18.41
C ARG A 663 -5.48 -10.60 -18.95
N TYR A 664 -6.77 -10.59 -18.64
CA TYR A 664 -7.74 -11.55 -19.19
C TYR A 664 -7.80 -11.48 -20.72
N LEU A 665 -7.88 -10.28 -21.31
CA LEU A 665 -7.87 -10.10 -22.76
C LEU A 665 -6.55 -10.58 -23.41
N ARG A 666 -5.39 -10.32 -22.80
CA ARG A 666 -4.10 -10.83 -23.30
C ARG A 666 -4.02 -12.35 -23.26
N LEU A 667 -4.49 -12.97 -22.17
CA LEU A 667 -4.51 -14.43 -22.00
C LEU A 667 -5.47 -15.10 -22.98
N LYS A 668 -6.69 -14.56 -23.14
CA LYS A 668 -7.68 -15.06 -24.10
C LYS A 668 -7.18 -15.00 -25.55
N ARG A 669 -6.34 -14.00 -25.88
CA ARG A 669 -5.73 -13.86 -27.22
C ARG A 669 -4.62 -14.87 -27.49
N GLN A 670 -4.00 -15.45 -26.47
CA GLN A 670 -2.87 -16.38 -26.64
C GLN A 670 -3.29 -17.85 -26.80
N SER A 671 -4.42 -18.30 -26.22
CA SER A 671 -4.93 -19.68 -26.41
C SER A 671 -6.43 -19.80 -26.07
N PRO A 672 -7.34 -19.87 -27.06
CA PRO A 672 -8.78 -19.90 -26.83
C PRO A 672 -9.38 -21.28 -26.49
N ALA A 673 -8.69 -22.39 -26.80
CA ALA A 673 -9.25 -23.75 -26.69
C ALA A 673 -8.95 -24.48 -25.35
N ASP A 674 -7.80 -24.22 -24.70
CA ASP A 674 -7.43 -24.83 -23.40
C ASP A 674 -7.98 -24.07 -22.17
N HIS A 675 -8.49 -22.85 -22.37
CA HIS A 675 -8.72 -21.91 -21.27
C HIS A 675 -9.98 -22.21 -20.44
N ASP A 676 -11.00 -22.87 -21.01
CA ASP A 676 -12.27 -23.17 -20.32
C ASP A 676 -12.18 -24.40 -19.40
N GLU A 677 -11.37 -25.42 -19.75
CA GLU A 677 -11.06 -26.52 -18.82
C GLU A 677 -10.07 -26.09 -17.73
N HIS A 678 -9.04 -25.31 -18.07
CA HIS A 678 -8.00 -24.88 -17.12
C HIS A 678 -8.51 -23.85 -16.09
N MET A 679 -9.55 -23.07 -16.41
CA MET A 679 -10.25 -22.20 -15.45
C MET A 679 -10.98 -23.00 -14.36
N LYS A 680 -11.53 -24.18 -14.68
CA LYS A 680 -12.25 -25.04 -13.71
C LYS A 680 -11.32 -25.84 -12.80
N ARG A 681 -10.04 -25.99 -13.16
CA ARG A 681 -9.01 -26.77 -12.42
C ARG A 681 -7.93 -25.91 -11.75
N LYS A 682 -8.16 -24.61 -11.58
CA LYS A 682 -7.10 -23.69 -11.13
C LYS A 682 -6.71 -23.92 -9.67
N GLN A 683 -5.44 -24.24 -9.40
CA GLN A 683 -4.93 -24.38 -8.05
C GLN A 683 -4.84 -23.03 -7.31
N ARG A 684 -4.94 -23.08 -5.98
CA ARG A 684 -5.06 -21.89 -5.12
C ARG A 684 -3.86 -20.96 -5.19
N TYR A 685 -2.64 -21.49 -5.27
CA TYR A 685 -1.44 -20.67 -5.43
C TYR A 685 -1.39 -19.95 -6.79
N GLU A 686 -1.98 -20.52 -7.85
CA GLU A 686 -2.09 -19.81 -9.12
C GLU A 686 -3.12 -18.69 -9.07
N ALA A 687 -4.24 -18.92 -8.37
CA ALA A 687 -5.26 -17.90 -8.15
C ALA A 687 -4.65 -16.72 -7.37
N ASP A 688 -3.93 -16.98 -6.29
CA ASP A 688 -3.25 -15.95 -5.51
C ASP A 688 -2.11 -15.27 -6.31
N PHE A 689 -1.39 -16.00 -7.18
CA PHE A 689 -0.41 -15.39 -8.08
C PHE A 689 -1.05 -14.40 -9.07
N THR A 690 -2.33 -14.56 -9.41
CA THR A 690 -3.01 -13.61 -10.28
C THR A 690 -3.40 -12.29 -9.61
N LEU A 691 -3.45 -12.26 -8.27
CA LEU A 691 -3.76 -11.07 -7.48
C LEU A 691 -2.59 -10.07 -7.48
N GLU A 692 -2.87 -8.79 -7.17
CA GLU A 692 -1.85 -7.74 -7.10
C GLU A 692 -1.02 -7.88 -5.81
N PRO A 693 0.30 -7.63 -5.86
CA PRO A 693 1.14 -7.66 -4.66
C PRO A 693 0.82 -6.50 -3.71
N PHE A 694 0.96 -6.74 -2.41
CA PHE A 694 0.77 -5.73 -1.39
C PHE A 694 1.88 -4.67 -1.40
N GLY A 695 1.51 -3.39 -1.59
CA GLY A 695 2.43 -2.26 -1.73
C GLY A 695 2.82 -1.53 -0.44
N GLY A 696 2.39 -2.03 0.73
CA GLY A 696 2.53 -1.36 2.03
C GLY A 696 1.25 -0.63 2.47
N LEU A 697 1.28 -0.03 3.66
CA LEU A 697 0.18 0.79 4.22
C LEU A 697 0.42 2.31 4.09
N THR A 698 1.55 2.71 3.52
CA THR A 698 1.95 4.11 3.53
C THR A 698 1.06 5.00 2.66
N PRO A 699 0.58 4.56 1.47
CA PRO A 699 -0.41 5.33 0.73
C PRO A 699 -1.74 5.50 1.48
N GLU A 700 -2.22 4.44 2.13
CA GLU A 700 -3.50 4.40 2.87
C GLU A 700 -3.46 5.36 4.06
N TYR A 701 -2.42 5.30 4.89
CA TYR A 701 -2.24 6.29 5.96
C TYR A 701 -2.09 7.71 5.40
N MET A 702 -1.34 7.90 4.32
CA MET A 702 -1.09 9.24 3.79
C MET A 702 -2.38 9.94 3.37
N GLU A 703 -3.32 9.21 2.77
CA GLU A 703 -4.62 9.75 2.41
C GLU A 703 -5.40 10.23 3.64
N MET A 704 -5.50 9.38 4.67
CA MET A 704 -6.24 9.69 5.88
C MET A 704 -5.62 10.84 6.68
N ILE A 705 -4.29 10.98 6.65
CA ILE A 705 -3.55 12.05 7.32
C ILE A 705 -3.77 13.40 6.62
N ILE A 706 -3.80 13.40 5.28
CA ILE A 706 -4.15 14.60 4.50
C ILE A 706 -5.62 14.99 4.72
N GLN A 707 -6.52 14.01 4.84
CA GLN A 707 -7.91 14.27 5.21
C GLN A 707 -8.02 14.89 6.61
N PHE A 708 -7.28 14.37 7.60
CA PHE A 708 -7.22 14.96 8.94
C PHE A 708 -6.76 16.42 8.92
N GLY A 709 -5.79 16.76 8.05
CA GLY A 709 -5.38 18.14 7.86
C GLY A 709 -6.47 19.03 7.24
N PHE A 710 -7.26 18.53 6.27
CA PHE A 710 -8.42 19.31 5.77
C PHE A 710 -9.47 19.57 6.85
N VAL A 711 -9.73 18.58 7.72
CA VAL A 711 -10.71 18.68 8.81
C VAL A 711 -10.25 19.60 9.94
N THR A 712 -8.94 19.73 10.16
CA THR A 712 -8.42 20.50 11.31
C THR A 712 -7.88 21.88 10.93
N LEU A 713 -7.23 22.04 9.78
CA LEU A 713 -6.56 23.31 9.44
C LEU A 713 -7.52 24.40 8.98
N PHE A 714 -8.64 24.05 8.34
CA PHE A 714 -9.53 25.02 7.68
C PHE A 714 -10.95 25.02 8.24
N VAL A 715 -11.13 24.49 9.44
CA VAL A 715 -12.45 24.23 10.02
C VAL A 715 -13.19 25.49 10.42
N ALA A 716 -12.46 26.57 10.76
CA ALA A 716 -13.03 27.89 10.98
C ALA A 716 -13.79 28.41 9.75
N SER A 717 -13.36 28.05 8.53
CA SER A 717 -14.01 28.45 7.28
C SER A 717 -15.11 27.50 6.82
N PHE A 718 -15.07 26.22 7.22
CA PHE A 718 -15.98 25.20 6.71
C PHE A 718 -16.43 24.20 7.80
N PRO A 719 -17.51 24.49 8.54
CA PRO A 719 -17.96 23.64 9.65
C PRO A 719 -18.47 22.26 9.25
N LEU A 720 -18.84 22.05 7.98
CA LEU A 720 -19.30 20.76 7.46
C LEU A 720 -18.15 19.82 7.06
N ALA A 721 -16.88 20.24 7.19
CA ALA A 721 -15.72 19.40 6.87
C ALA A 721 -15.73 18.03 7.58
N PRO A 722 -16.02 17.94 8.90
CA PRO A 722 -16.04 16.65 9.59
C PRO A 722 -17.14 15.72 9.08
N LEU A 723 -18.28 16.25 8.63
CA LEU A 723 -19.39 15.45 8.08
C LEU A 723 -18.96 14.75 6.80
N PHE A 724 -18.36 15.48 5.86
CA PHE A 724 -17.86 14.90 4.62
C PHE A 724 -16.72 13.91 4.87
N ALA A 725 -15.84 14.21 5.83
CA ALA A 725 -14.81 13.28 6.26
C ALA A 725 -15.40 11.99 6.88
N LEU A 726 -16.46 12.10 7.67
CA LEU A 726 -17.15 10.95 8.27
C LEU A 726 -17.79 10.06 7.20
N LEU A 727 -18.49 10.65 6.24
CA LEU A 727 -19.09 9.91 5.12
C LEU A 727 -18.03 9.20 4.29
N ASN A 728 -16.90 9.89 4.01
CA ASN A 728 -15.79 9.28 3.30
C ASN A 728 -15.23 8.07 4.07
N ASN A 729 -14.93 8.24 5.36
CA ASN A 729 -14.35 7.17 6.17
C ASN A 729 -15.25 5.93 6.29
N ILE A 730 -16.58 6.11 6.29
CA ILE A 730 -17.53 4.97 6.33
C ILE A 730 -17.39 4.12 5.07
N ILE A 731 -17.24 4.75 3.91
CA ILE A 731 -17.01 4.08 2.62
C ILE A 731 -15.61 3.48 2.60
N GLU A 732 -14.60 4.27 2.99
CA GLU A 732 -13.18 3.92 2.99
C GLU A 732 -12.90 2.64 3.76
N ILE A 733 -13.38 2.53 5.01
CA ILE A 733 -13.17 1.35 5.86
C ILE A 733 -13.59 0.07 5.12
N ARG A 734 -14.67 0.12 4.33
CA ARG A 734 -15.21 -1.04 3.63
C ARG A 734 -14.51 -1.29 2.30
N LEU A 735 -14.16 -0.23 1.59
CA LEU A 735 -13.40 -0.33 0.34
C LEU A 735 -12.01 -0.95 0.64
N ASP A 736 -11.30 -0.42 1.63
CA ASP A 736 -10.04 -0.98 2.10
C ASP A 736 -10.21 -2.45 2.53
N ALA A 737 -11.19 -2.75 3.38
CA ALA A 737 -11.45 -4.12 3.83
C ALA A 737 -11.65 -5.08 2.64
N LYS A 738 -12.41 -4.65 1.62
CA LYS A 738 -12.64 -5.42 0.40
C LYS A 738 -11.37 -5.59 -0.42
N LYS A 739 -10.60 -4.52 -0.64
CA LYS A 739 -9.29 -4.54 -1.31
C LYS A 739 -8.36 -5.59 -0.68
N PHE A 740 -8.24 -5.59 0.65
CA PHE A 740 -7.42 -6.56 1.40
C PHE A 740 -7.92 -8.00 1.32
N VAL A 741 -9.25 -8.23 1.28
CA VAL A 741 -9.83 -9.57 1.28
C VAL A 741 -9.91 -10.16 -0.13
N THR A 742 -10.13 -9.37 -1.19
CA THR A 742 -10.45 -9.88 -2.53
C THR A 742 -9.42 -9.59 -3.61
N GLU A 743 -8.71 -8.45 -3.56
CA GLU A 743 -7.90 -7.97 -4.70
C GLU A 743 -6.39 -8.10 -4.49
N LEU A 744 -5.95 -8.05 -3.23
CA LEU A 744 -4.54 -8.15 -2.86
C LEU A 744 -4.15 -9.58 -2.50
N ARG A 745 -2.88 -9.91 -2.78
CA ARG A 745 -2.23 -11.08 -2.18
C ARG A 745 -2.11 -10.91 -0.67
N ARG A 746 -2.18 -12.02 0.06
CA ARG A 746 -2.02 -12.02 1.51
C ARG A 746 -0.65 -11.42 1.89
N PRO A 747 -0.63 -10.33 2.68
CA PRO A 747 0.60 -9.77 3.18
C PRO A 747 1.20 -10.66 4.27
N VAL A 748 2.54 -10.64 4.39
CA VAL A 748 3.21 -11.27 5.53
C VAL A 748 2.90 -10.47 6.78
N ALA A 749 2.49 -11.15 7.85
CA ALA A 749 2.16 -10.50 9.11
C ALA A 749 3.42 -9.93 9.77
N VAL A 750 3.43 -8.61 9.96
CA VAL A 750 4.47 -7.87 10.67
C VAL A 750 3.91 -7.41 12.01
N ARG A 751 4.66 -7.66 13.09
CA ARG A 751 4.34 -7.17 14.43
C ARG A 751 4.68 -5.68 14.51
N ALA A 752 3.74 -4.85 14.97
CA ALA A 752 3.94 -3.42 15.16
C ALA A 752 3.21 -2.94 16.42
N LYS A 753 3.90 -2.17 17.27
CA LYS A 753 3.38 -1.64 18.55
C LYS A 753 2.66 -0.29 18.41
N ASP A 754 2.94 0.43 17.34
CA ASP A 754 2.47 1.78 17.11
C ASP A 754 2.32 2.06 15.61
N ILE A 755 1.66 3.17 15.29
CA ILE A 755 1.54 3.68 13.92
C ILE A 755 2.85 4.36 13.44
N GLY A 756 3.92 4.34 14.26
CA GLY A 756 5.21 4.95 13.94
C GLY A 756 5.17 6.46 13.75
N ILE A 757 5.86 6.94 12.71
CA ILE A 757 6.06 8.37 12.40
C ILE A 757 4.74 9.13 12.17
N TRP A 758 3.66 8.44 11.79
CA TRP A 758 2.35 9.04 11.55
C TRP A 758 1.80 9.76 12.78
N TYR A 759 2.07 9.26 14.00
CA TYR A 759 1.66 9.94 15.22
C TYR A 759 2.33 11.31 15.38
N ASN A 760 3.61 11.43 15.03
CA ASN A 760 4.35 12.69 15.11
C ASN A 760 3.84 13.69 14.06
N ILE A 761 3.50 13.21 12.86
CA ILE A 761 2.91 14.03 11.79
C ILE A 761 1.53 14.55 12.23
N LEU A 762 0.65 13.68 12.73
CA LEU A 762 -0.66 14.04 13.27
C LEU A 762 -0.57 15.10 14.36
N ARG A 763 0.36 14.92 15.31
CA ARG A 763 0.60 15.89 16.38
C ARG A 763 1.12 17.22 15.83
N GLY A 764 1.95 17.20 14.80
CA GLY A 764 2.44 18.39 14.09
C GLY A 764 1.30 19.17 13.43
N ILE A 765 0.47 18.49 12.64
CA ILE A 765 -0.71 19.08 11.98
C ILE A 765 -1.69 19.65 13.03
N GLY A 766 -1.99 18.88 14.09
CA GLY A 766 -2.92 19.33 15.14
C GLY A 766 -2.45 20.58 15.88
N LYS A 767 -1.13 20.78 16.04
CA LYS A 767 -0.57 22.03 16.59
C LYS A 767 -0.64 23.19 15.58
N LEU A 768 -0.30 22.90 14.32
CA LEU A 768 -0.34 23.90 13.25
C LEU A 768 -1.77 24.40 13.00
N ALA A 769 -2.78 23.54 13.17
CA ALA A 769 -4.19 23.88 13.06
C ALA A 769 -4.61 25.02 13.98
N VAL A 770 -4.04 25.13 15.18
CA VAL A 770 -4.39 26.20 16.14
C VAL A 770 -3.93 27.58 15.68
N ILE A 771 -2.86 27.65 14.86
CA ILE A 771 -2.33 28.92 14.34
C ILE A 771 -3.08 29.33 13.06
N ILE A 772 -3.57 28.35 12.29
CA ILE A 772 -4.24 28.58 11.01
C ILE A 772 -5.71 28.95 11.19
N ASN A 773 -6.40 28.32 12.15
CA ASN A 773 -7.74 28.74 12.56
C ASN A 773 -7.66 29.95 13.48
#